data_AF-A0A165DZF1-F1
#
_entry.id   AF-A0A165DZF1-F1
#
_cell.length_a   1.000
_cell.length_b   1.000
_cell.length_c   1.000
_cell.angle_alpha   90.00
_cell.angle_beta   90.00
_cell.angle_gamma   90.00
#
_symmetry.space_group_name_H-M   'P 1'
#
loop_
_entity.id
_entity.type
_entity.pdbx_description
1 polymer ?
#
loop_
_entity_poly.entity_id
_entity_poly.type
_entity_poly.pdbx_seq_one_letter_code
_entity_poly.pdbx_strand_id
1 'polypeptide(L)'
;MATVGEDIEYAKQGDADASAVQHSASGSRPRNSVHMASPRRIRFSKILWLVVLPLVVVGGLTILFILWFWLHRYILWSEVWSQRAFLLDEGSSGSEAQLWGLTISSVLSQAVSITAPFVLSLFAFSVARSWILNQKAYVVGSNGTVAARDARHVPPIPLDYGLIVSLMGAPSLPTLYISARRLLLPRMRSPTFLLWGAFMFSLFLFCMTHLIGLCDLWLHATTTTVVVETTTPLTGALSYGVGFNESLCPDGPIDPFFQWPCLVRPSAWADNTPNRYLQLNSFLISANSSLLSDDFVLPSVQTLAEADNMAVVVPKQILGNYSFTAPSFGVRAACSAFTSKCSRSDGQNILSIGNCSNAGYPQLPVLTSADATAAPNWPDNGLLLAHVGNLSMIGLLGGSDLPQVTDSSTIPYPNPVPLTLQLAWSTFTASSVDGTFPPSCDAIGPWQSSNIIDGLVVFSACNLTWYNITLQQSDGIYTLLDEELSDPAFASVLWSPLLYQYATPHLENYLQSIALTQNNSDTLMRILEDELARQAMSMAASTFQPVDTLDQAIVGSKLLGRYPLAPVITMFVLIASSTIIFSVLAVWIVASSSSPVVQTTTEGDERPTMLELTQLRLTTPLALAAQLFAENPESSFKPGFVEMFEAEETDAAVGIGLVERDGKQWFKVHNLHADMDKERSVPSST
;
A
#
# COMPACT_ATOMS: atom_id res chain seq x y z
N MET A 1 14.23 40.77 48.58
CA MET A 1 15.60 41.18 48.94
C MET A 1 16.10 42.09 47.82
N ALA A 2 16.37 43.37 48.15
CA ALA A 2 16.95 44.47 47.35
C ALA A 2 16.18 44.95 46.08
N THR A 3 15.40 46.05 46.10
CA THR A 3 15.72 47.52 46.02
C THR A 3 16.19 47.98 44.63
N VAL A 4 15.38 48.75 43.87
CA VAL A 4 15.21 50.25 43.86
C VAL A 4 16.46 50.99 43.36
N GLY A 5 16.27 51.83 42.34
CA GLY A 5 17.23 52.82 41.84
C GLY A 5 16.60 53.72 40.77
N GLU A 6 15.96 54.81 41.21
CA GLU A 6 15.74 56.03 40.42
C GLU A 6 17.07 56.77 40.24
N ASP A 7 17.24 57.50 39.14
CA ASP A 7 17.99 58.76 39.15
C ASP A 7 17.47 59.71 38.07
N ILE A 8 17.37 60.97 38.49
CA ILE A 8 16.89 62.17 37.81
C ILE A 8 18.13 62.97 37.39
N GLU A 9 18.14 63.59 36.21
CA GLU A 9 19.07 64.71 35.95
C GLU A 9 18.42 65.88 35.19
N TYR A 10 18.83 67.07 35.63
CA TYR A 10 18.21 68.38 35.49
C TYR A 10 18.63 69.14 34.21
N ALA A 11 17.67 69.93 33.70
CA ALA A 11 17.74 71.28 33.15
C ALA A 11 19.03 71.83 32.48
N LYS A 12 18.84 72.42 31.29
CA LYS A 12 19.56 73.66 30.93
C LYS A 12 18.66 74.62 30.13
N GLN A 13 18.34 75.72 30.78
CA GLN A 13 17.69 76.93 30.27
C GLN A 13 18.72 77.82 29.57
N GLY A 14 18.33 78.46 28.47
CA GLY A 14 19.13 79.49 27.79
C GLY A 14 18.23 80.34 26.90
N ASP A 15 18.00 81.58 27.34
CA ASP A 15 17.14 82.58 26.73
C ASP A 15 17.68 83.17 25.42
N ALA A 16 16.70 83.58 24.60
CA ALA A 16 16.59 84.74 23.71
C ALA A 16 17.86 85.36 23.08
N ASP A 17 17.82 85.54 21.75
CA ASP A 17 17.73 86.91 21.23
C ASP A 17 17.11 87.02 19.84
N ALA A 18 16.33 88.09 19.66
CA ALA A 18 15.59 88.42 18.46
C ALA A 18 16.42 89.31 17.53
N SER A 19 16.34 89.08 16.21
CA SER A 19 16.72 90.08 15.22
C SER A 19 15.83 89.93 13.99
N ALA A 20 14.94 90.90 13.81
CA ALA A 20 14.09 91.06 12.64
C ALA A 20 14.91 91.51 11.43
N VAL A 21 14.76 90.82 10.30
CA VAL A 21 15.14 91.33 8.97
C VAL A 21 13.98 91.09 8.02
N GLN A 22 13.28 92.18 7.68
CA GLN A 22 12.33 92.24 6.58
C GLN A 22 13.10 92.20 5.26
N HIS A 23 12.84 91.18 4.44
CA HIS A 23 13.09 91.25 3.00
C HIS A 23 11.76 91.07 2.26
N SER A 24 11.33 92.13 1.57
CA SER A 24 10.27 92.07 0.58
C SER A 24 10.80 91.31 -0.65
N ALA A 25 10.36 90.07 -0.83
CA ALA A 25 10.54 89.35 -2.08
C ALA A 25 9.22 89.40 -2.85
N SER A 26 9.26 90.12 -3.97
CA SER A 26 8.26 90.09 -5.04
C SER A 26 7.94 88.64 -5.40
N GLY A 27 6.71 88.23 -5.11
CA GLY A 27 6.21 86.87 -5.34
C GLY A 27 5.96 86.61 -6.82
N SER A 28 7.00 86.18 -7.54
CA SER A 28 6.79 85.32 -8.71
C SER A 28 6.33 83.96 -8.19
N ARG A 29 5.03 83.68 -8.28
CA ARG A 29 4.47 82.35 -8.02
C ARG A 29 5.27 81.32 -8.82
N PRO A 30 5.85 80.27 -8.19
CA PRO A 30 6.52 79.21 -8.92
C PRO A 30 5.51 78.58 -9.89
N ARG A 31 5.87 78.55 -11.19
CA ARG A 31 5.17 77.71 -12.16
C ARG A 31 5.30 76.28 -11.69
N ASN A 32 4.17 75.61 -11.42
CA ASN A 32 4.08 74.19 -11.11
C ASN A 32 4.44 73.30 -12.32
N SER A 33 5.54 73.56 -13.02
CA SER A 33 6.06 72.62 -14.01
C SER A 33 6.87 71.56 -13.28
N VAL A 34 6.18 70.49 -12.85
CA VAL A 34 6.83 69.27 -12.37
C VAL A 34 7.68 68.72 -13.53
N HIS A 35 8.98 69.02 -13.53
CA HIS A 35 9.91 68.43 -14.48
C HIS A 35 10.04 66.94 -14.16
N MET A 36 9.38 66.10 -14.97
CA MET A 36 9.61 64.66 -14.93
C MET A 36 10.99 64.37 -15.50
N ALA A 37 11.89 63.82 -14.67
CA ALA A 37 13.21 63.41 -15.11
C ALA A 37 13.12 62.24 -16.11
N SER A 38 14.19 62.05 -16.90
CA SER A 38 14.33 60.91 -17.81
C SER A 38 14.00 59.59 -17.10
N PRO A 39 13.28 58.67 -17.76
CA PRO A 39 12.92 57.39 -17.16
C PRO A 39 14.17 56.66 -16.67
N ARG A 40 14.19 56.35 -15.37
CA ARG A 40 15.22 55.51 -14.76
C ARG A 40 14.60 54.14 -14.55
N ARG A 41 15.29 53.08 -14.97
CA ARG A 41 14.84 51.72 -14.66
C ARG A 41 14.76 51.58 -13.14
N ILE A 42 13.62 51.12 -12.65
CA ILE A 42 13.44 50.78 -11.24
C ILE A 42 14.54 49.80 -10.85
N ARG A 43 15.08 49.90 -9.63
CA ARG A 43 16.14 48.99 -9.18
C ARG A 43 15.62 47.57 -9.26
N PHE A 44 16.17 46.85 -10.22
CA PHE A 44 15.81 45.46 -10.53
C PHE A 44 15.83 44.61 -9.25
N SER A 45 16.72 44.88 -8.30
CA SER A 45 16.84 44.12 -7.04
C SER A 45 15.57 44.05 -6.19
N LYS A 46 14.79 45.14 -6.04
CA LYS A 46 13.58 45.13 -5.20
C LYS A 46 12.43 44.34 -5.84
N ILE A 47 12.22 44.55 -7.14
CA ILE A 47 11.22 43.80 -7.92
C ILE A 47 11.65 42.33 -8.05
N LEU A 48 12.95 42.07 -8.20
CA LEU A 48 13.51 40.73 -8.29
C LEU A 48 13.21 39.92 -7.05
N TRP A 49 13.31 40.48 -5.84
CA TRP A 49 12.96 39.74 -4.62
C TRP A 49 11.47 39.37 -4.56
N LEU A 50 10.58 40.28 -4.95
CA LEU A 50 9.13 40.01 -5.00
C LEU A 50 8.76 38.95 -6.05
N VAL A 51 9.56 38.82 -7.11
CA VAL A 51 9.38 37.83 -8.19
C VAL A 51 10.02 36.48 -7.86
N VAL A 52 11.27 36.49 -7.42
CA VAL A 52 12.08 35.29 -7.22
C VAL A 52 11.56 34.51 -6.02
N LEU A 53 11.14 35.17 -4.95
CA LEU A 53 10.70 34.49 -3.74
C LEU A 53 9.46 33.59 -3.99
N PRO A 54 8.34 34.07 -4.57
CA PRO A 54 7.21 33.20 -4.93
C PRO A 54 7.58 32.08 -5.90
N LEU A 55 8.44 32.37 -6.89
CA LEU A 55 8.83 31.38 -7.90
C LEU A 55 9.72 30.27 -7.35
N VAL A 56 10.72 30.63 -6.54
CA VAL A 56 11.63 29.66 -5.93
C VAL A 56 10.90 28.85 -4.88
N VAL A 57 10.06 29.49 -4.06
CA VAL A 57 9.31 28.79 -3.02
C VAL A 57 8.25 27.87 -3.63
N VAL A 58 7.29 28.39 -4.41
CA VAL A 58 6.21 27.57 -4.97
C VAL A 58 6.74 26.65 -6.05
N GLY A 59 7.48 27.17 -7.03
CA GLY A 59 8.00 26.37 -8.14
C GLY A 59 9.03 25.33 -7.70
N GLY A 60 9.93 25.70 -6.79
CA GLY A 60 10.90 24.75 -6.22
C GLY A 60 10.23 23.63 -5.44
N LEU A 61 9.30 23.96 -4.54
CA LEU A 61 8.54 22.95 -3.80
C LEU A 61 7.67 22.07 -4.72
N THR A 62 7.12 22.63 -5.80
CA THR A 62 6.34 21.86 -6.79
C THR A 62 7.21 20.83 -7.50
N ILE A 63 8.40 21.23 -7.95
CA ILE A 63 9.35 20.32 -8.61
C ILE A 63 9.80 19.23 -7.63
N LEU A 64 10.10 19.60 -6.38
CA LEU A 64 10.45 18.65 -5.34
C LEU A 64 9.32 17.66 -5.06
N PHE A 65 8.06 18.13 -5.02
CA PHE A 65 6.91 17.27 -4.78
C PHE A 65 6.68 16.28 -5.92
N ILE A 66 6.78 16.72 -7.18
CA ILE A 66 6.68 15.85 -8.36
C ILE A 66 7.81 14.82 -8.37
N LEU A 67 9.05 15.25 -8.10
CA LEU A 67 10.22 14.36 -8.05
C LEU A 67 10.07 13.34 -6.91
N TRP A 68 9.61 13.76 -5.74
CA TRP A 68 9.36 12.90 -4.60
C TRP A 68 8.30 11.82 -4.94
N PHE A 69 7.19 12.20 -5.56
CA PHE A 69 6.16 11.26 -6.05
C PHE A 69 6.72 10.25 -7.06
N TRP A 70 7.62 10.70 -7.94
CA TRP A 70 8.22 9.85 -8.95
C TRP A 70 9.21 8.84 -8.36
N LEU A 71 9.98 9.24 -7.34
CA LEU A 71 10.99 8.40 -6.69
C LEU A 71 10.39 7.37 -5.73
N HIS A 72 9.28 7.68 -5.07
CA HIS A 72 8.66 6.79 -4.07
C HIS A 72 7.53 5.92 -4.63
N ARG A 73 7.31 5.91 -5.96
CA ARG A 73 6.29 5.04 -6.55
C ARG A 73 6.68 3.57 -6.39
N TYR A 74 5.74 2.76 -5.96
CA TYR A 74 5.90 1.32 -5.87
C TYR A 74 5.49 0.61 -7.17
N ILE A 75 4.44 1.10 -7.83
CA ILE A 75 3.85 0.50 -9.04
C ILE A 75 4.26 1.20 -10.33
N LEU A 76 4.13 0.49 -11.46
CA LEU A 76 4.35 1.02 -12.80
C LEU A 76 3.23 1.99 -13.21
N TRP A 77 3.53 2.93 -14.13
CA TRP A 77 2.54 3.92 -14.59
C TRP A 77 1.29 3.30 -15.22
N SER A 78 1.42 2.17 -15.90
CA SER A 78 0.28 1.43 -16.46
C SER A 78 -0.71 0.99 -15.38
N GLU A 79 -0.19 0.56 -14.23
CA GLU A 79 -0.98 0.10 -13.08
C GLU A 79 -1.64 1.25 -12.33
N VAL A 80 -1.00 2.42 -12.28
CA VAL A 80 -1.60 3.63 -11.69
C VAL A 80 -2.93 3.97 -12.38
N TRP A 81 -2.98 3.88 -13.71
CA TRP A 81 -4.19 4.15 -14.47
C TRP A 81 -5.28 3.10 -14.26
N SER A 82 -4.90 1.82 -14.16
CA SER A 82 -5.87 0.74 -13.94
C SER A 82 -6.46 0.77 -12.51
N GLN A 83 -5.61 1.00 -11.50
CA GLN A 83 -6.01 1.05 -10.09
C GLN A 83 -6.61 2.40 -9.68
N ARG A 84 -6.49 3.43 -10.55
CA ARG A 84 -6.89 4.83 -10.31
C ARG A 84 -6.29 5.41 -9.03
N ALA A 85 -5.10 4.94 -8.66
CA ALA A 85 -4.38 5.38 -7.47
C ALA A 85 -2.88 5.21 -7.66
N PHE A 86 -2.11 6.06 -7.00
CA PHE A 86 -0.69 5.87 -6.79
C PHE A 86 -0.49 5.05 -5.53
N LEU A 87 0.36 4.03 -5.60
CA LEU A 87 0.88 3.34 -4.44
C LEU A 87 2.31 3.84 -4.20
N LEU A 88 2.51 4.50 -3.08
CA LEU A 88 3.80 5.06 -2.68
C LEU A 88 4.37 4.26 -1.50
N ASP A 89 5.65 3.95 -1.60
CA ASP A 89 6.44 3.40 -0.52
C ASP A 89 7.13 4.54 0.22
N GLU A 90 6.55 4.92 1.35
CA GLU A 90 7.00 6.04 2.18
C GLU A 90 7.71 5.57 3.46
N GLY A 91 7.91 4.25 3.58
CA GLY A 91 8.37 3.60 4.79
C GLY A 91 7.26 3.35 5.82
N SER A 92 7.52 2.43 6.73
CA SER A 92 6.66 2.12 7.88
C SER A 92 7.47 2.11 9.17
N SER A 93 6.83 2.49 10.27
CA SER A 93 7.39 2.38 11.62
C SER A 93 6.52 1.40 12.40
N GLY A 94 6.85 0.12 12.30
CA GLY A 94 6.02 -0.95 12.87
C GLY A 94 4.71 -1.13 12.08
N SER A 95 3.58 -0.99 12.77
CA SER A 95 2.23 -1.14 12.18
C SER A 95 1.67 0.13 11.52
N GLU A 96 2.42 1.23 11.53
CA GLU A 96 1.97 2.51 10.99
C GLU A 96 2.73 2.88 9.71
N ALA A 97 2.00 3.25 8.66
CA ALA A 97 2.58 3.76 7.42
C ALA A 97 2.89 5.25 7.58
N GLN A 98 4.03 5.70 7.08
CA GLN A 98 4.32 7.13 6.99
C GLN A 98 3.61 7.72 5.75
N LEU A 99 3.01 8.91 5.88
CA LEU A 99 2.32 9.61 4.78
C LEU A 99 2.94 11.01 4.60
N TRP A 100 4.22 11.04 4.24
CA TRP A 100 4.99 12.24 3.91
C TRP A 100 4.40 13.00 2.72
N GLY A 101 3.81 12.31 1.75
CA GLY A 101 3.18 12.95 0.59
C GLY A 101 2.10 13.97 0.98
N LEU A 102 1.30 13.64 1.99
CA LEU A 102 0.31 14.54 2.60
C LEU A 102 0.95 15.73 3.33
N THR A 103 2.07 15.51 4.00
CA THR A 103 2.79 16.59 4.68
C THR A 103 3.35 17.59 3.67
N ILE A 104 3.94 17.09 2.57
CA ILE A 104 4.49 17.94 1.51
C ILE A 104 3.37 18.71 0.80
N SER A 105 2.21 18.09 0.54
CA SER A 105 1.06 18.79 -0.08
C SER A 105 0.55 19.92 0.81
N SER A 106 0.50 19.74 2.13
CA SER A 106 0.10 20.76 3.09
C SER A 106 1.09 21.94 3.16
N VAL A 107 2.39 21.65 3.16
CA VAL A 107 3.43 22.71 3.09
C VAL A 107 3.30 23.50 1.79
N LEU A 108 3.04 22.82 0.67
CA LEU A 108 2.88 23.44 -0.63
C LEU A 108 1.62 24.29 -0.73
N SER A 109 0.49 23.83 -0.19
CA SER A 109 -0.77 24.59 -0.15
C SER A 109 -0.63 25.86 0.69
N GLN A 110 0.05 25.78 1.85
CA GLN A 110 0.38 26.93 2.68
C GLN A 110 1.35 27.89 2.00
N ALA A 111 2.38 27.38 1.31
CA ALA A 111 3.33 28.21 0.56
C ALA A 111 2.65 29.04 -0.53
N VAL A 112 1.67 28.48 -1.24
CA VAL A 112 0.86 29.22 -2.23
C VAL A 112 0.04 30.33 -1.55
N SER A 113 -0.55 30.06 -0.38
CA SER A 113 -1.28 31.07 0.39
C SER A 113 -0.38 32.22 0.88
N ILE A 114 0.80 31.89 1.42
CA ILE A 114 1.79 32.86 1.90
C ILE A 114 2.35 33.72 0.77
N THR A 115 2.45 33.17 -0.45
CA THR A 115 2.99 33.90 -1.61
C THR A 115 1.96 34.78 -2.32
N ALA A 116 0.66 34.57 -2.09
CA ALA A 116 -0.41 35.33 -2.73
C ALA A 116 -0.30 36.87 -2.50
N PRO A 117 -0.02 37.39 -1.28
CA PRO A 117 0.18 38.83 -1.06
C PRO A 117 1.36 39.42 -1.85
N PHE A 118 2.43 38.66 -2.08
CA PHE A 118 3.57 39.10 -2.88
C PHE A 118 3.18 39.24 -4.36
N VAL A 119 2.41 38.27 -4.87
CA VAL A 119 1.87 38.30 -6.23
C VAL A 119 0.86 39.44 -6.41
N LEU A 120 0.00 39.70 -5.44
CA LEU A 120 -0.89 40.87 -5.45
C LEU A 120 -0.11 42.18 -5.43
N SER A 121 0.95 42.25 -4.63
CA SER A 121 1.82 43.43 -4.57
C SER A 121 2.53 43.69 -5.89
N LEU A 122 2.95 42.62 -6.58
CA LEU A 122 3.47 42.70 -7.94
C LEU A 122 2.40 43.19 -8.92
N PHE A 123 1.18 42.64 -8.88
CA PHE A 123 0.10 43.09 -9.75
C PHE A 123 -0.30 44.56 -9.48
N ALA A 124 -0.23 45.01 -8.22
CA ALA A 124 -0.46 46.39 -7.84
C ALA A 124 0.54 47.35 -8.51
N PHE A 125 1.77 46.94 -8.83
CA PHE A 125 2.67 47.74 -9.68
C PHE A 125 2.10 47.96 -11.08
N SER A 126 1.49 46.91 -11.68
CA SER A 126 0.87 47.02 -13.00
C SER A 126 -0.36 47.92 -12.99
N VAL A 127 -1.20 47.80 -11.95
CA VAL A 127 -2.35 48.69 -11.73
C VAL A 127 -1.90 50.13 -11.52
N ALA A 128 -0.88 50.36 -10.67
CA ALA A 128 -0.28 51.67 -10.43
C ALA A 128 0.24 52.32 -11.72
N ARG A 129 0.94 51.55 -12.55
CA ARG A 129 1.46 52.02 -13.84
C ARG A 129 0.34 52.41 -14.79
N SER A 130 -0.65 51.53 -14.93
CA SER A 130 -1.82 51.77 -15.78
C SER A 130 -2.60 53.00 -15.32
N TRP A 131 -2.72 53.20 -14.01
CA TRP A 131 -3.33 54.39 -13.43
C TRP A 131 -2.57 55.67 -13.78
N ILE A 132 -1.24 55.70 -13.60
CA ILE A 132 -0.41 56.87 -13.94
C ILE A 132 -0.50 57.19 -15.45
N LEU A 133 -0.48 56.17 -16.32
CA LEU A 133 -0.59 56.37 -17.77
C LEU A 133 -1.98 56.90 -18.17
N ASN A 134 -3.05 56.34 -17.60
CA ASN A 134 -4.42 56.79 -17.85
C ASN A 134 -4.62 58.23 -17.37
N GLN A 135 -4.09 58.58 -16.19
CA GLN A 135 -4.15 59.95 -15.68
C GLN A 135 -3.44 60.94 -16.60
N LYS A 136 -2.26 60.59 -17.13
CA LYS A 136 -1.54 61.45 -18.10
C LYS A 136 -2.34 61.66 -19.37
N ALA A 137 -2.90 60.58 -19.93
CA ALA A 137 -3.73 60.66 -21.14
C ALA A 137 -4.98 61.52 -20.91
N TYR A 138 -5.60 61.42 -19.74
CA TYR A 138 -6.77 62.20 -19.35
C TYR A 138 -6.47 63.71 -19.26
N VAL A 139 -5.38 64.09 -18.60
CA VAL A 139 -4.97 65.51 -18.46
C VAL A 139 -4.64 66.13 -19.82
N VAL A 140 -3.93 65.41 -20.70
CA VAL A 140 -3.61 65.90 -22.05
C VAL A 140 -4.86 66.06 -22.91
N GLY A 141 -5.81 65.13 -22.84
CA GLY A 141 -7.06 65.18 -23.61
C GLY A 141 -8.01 66.31 -23.19
N SER A 142 -8.02 66.68 -21.92
CA SER A 142 -8.88 67.73 -21.36
C SER A 142 -8.50 69.16 -21.81
N ASN A 143 -7.32 69.35 -22.40
CA ASN A 143 -6.83 70.64 -22.91
C ASN A 143 -7.29 70.98 -24.35
N GLY A 144 -8.27 70.28 -24.91
CA GLY A 144 -9.23 70.93 -25.82
C GLY A 144 -9.17 70.66 -27.33
N THR A 145 -8.61 69.56 -27.86
CA THR A 145 -8.68 69.29 -29.32
C THR A 145 -8.99 67.87 -29.77
N VAL A 146 -9.20 66.90 -28.87
CA VAL A 146 -9.57 65.53 -29.28
C VAL A 146 -10.84 65.10 -28.56
N ALA A 147 -11.87 64.80 -29.35
CA ALA A 147 -13.19 64.38 -28.88
C ALA A 147 -13.05 63.28 -27.82
N ALA A 148 -13.64 63.54 -26.65
CA ALA A 148 -13.76 62.68 -25.49
C ALA A 148 -14.54 61.38 -25.81
N ARG A 149 -13.94 60.45 -26.57
CA ARG A 149 -14.66 59.26 -27.05
C ARG A 149 -14.08 57.90 -26.72
N ASP A 150 -12.94 57.80 -26.03
CA ASP A 150 -12.57 56.54 -25.38
C ASP A 150 -12.70 56.65 -23.87
N ALA A 151 -13.91 56.35 -23.37
CA ALA A 151 -14.25 56.18 -21.95
C ALA A 151 -13.37 55.14 -21.19
N ARG A 152 -12.42 54.51 -21.88
CA ARG A 152 -11.50 53.49 -21.32
C ARG A 152 -10.38 54.09 -20.46
N HIS A 153 -10.10 55.39 -20.56
CA HIS A 153 -8.95 56.03 -19.90
C HIS A 153 -9.34 56.98 -18.76
N VAL A 154 -10.57 56.85 -18.24
CA VAL A 154 -11.01 57.67 -17.12
C VAL A 154 -10.30 57.19 -15.84
N PRO A 155 -9.65 58.10 -15.07
CA PRO A 155 -9.09 57.78 -13.76
C PRO A 155 -10.16 57.26 -12.77
N PRO A 156 -9.77 56.50 -11.73
CA PRO A 156 -10.69 55.94 -10.76
C PRO A 156 -11.44 57.03 -9.98
N ILE A 157 -12.68 56.73 -9.60
CA ILE A 157 -13.51 57.51 -8.65
C ILE A 157 -13.10 57.11 -7.22
N PRO A 158 -13.32 57.91 -6.16
CA PRO A 158 -12.88 57.56 -4.79
C PRO A 158 -13.34 56.16 -4.32
N LEU A 159 -14.58 55.78 -4.64
CA LEU A 159 -15.09 54.45 -4.35
C LEU A 159 -14.33 53.35 -5.10
N ASP A 160 -14.10 53.53 -6.41
CA ASP A 160 -13.35 52.57 -7.22
C ASP A 160 -11.89 52.44 -6.72
N TYR A 161 -11.26 53.54 -6.30
CA TYR A 161 -9.95 53.53 -5.67
C TYR A 161 -9.95 52.75 -4.35
N GLY A 162 -10.91 53.01 -3.46
CA GLY A 162 -11.05 52.27 -2.21
C GLY A 162 -11.20 50.77 -2.41
N LEU A 163 -11.99 50.37 -3.43
CA LEU A 163 -12.14 48.97 -3.81
C LEU A 163 -10.85 48.37 -4.40
N ILE A 164 -10.13 49.10 -5.25
CA ILE A 164 -8.83 48.64 -5.77
C ILE A 164 -7.84 48.40 -4.63
N VAL A 165 -7.71 49.36 -3.70
CA VAL A 165 -6.82 49.22 -2.52
C VAL A 165 -7.22 47.99 -1.71
N SER A 166 -8.52 47.80 -1.46
CA SER A 166 -9.02 46.65 -0.72
C SER A 166 -8.74 45.32 -1.42
N LEU A 167 -8.89 45.27 -2.75
CA LEU A 167 -8.64 44.07 -3.58
C LEU A 167 -7.14 43.73 -3.68
N MET A 168 -6.27 44.73 -3.70
CA MET A 168 -4.81 44.57 -3.80
C MET A 168 -4.14 44.29 -2.45
N GLY A 169 -4.72 44.75 -1.34
CA GLY A 169 -4.20 44.52 0.00
C GLY A 169 -4.45 43.10 0.50
N ALA A 170 -5.71 42.65 0.50
CA ALA A 170 -6.09 41.31 0.91
C ALA A 170 -7.51 40.98 0.39
N PRO A 171 -7.64 40.29 -0.76
CA PRO A 171 -8.95 39.96 -1.28
C PRO A 171 -9.64 38.95 -0.36
N SER A 172 -10.78 39.37 0.17
CA SER A 172 -11.69 38.56 0.97
C SER A 172 -13.06 38.48 0.30
N LEU A 173 -13.87 37.49 0.67
CA LEU A 173 -15.22 37.32 0.13
C LEU A 173 -16.07 38.60 0.20
N PRO A 174 -16.10 39.37 1.31
CA PRO A 174 -16.84 40.64 1.36
C PRO A 174 -16.33 41.66 0.34
N THR A 175 -15.02 41.80 0.20
CA THR A 175 -14.40 42.78 -0.71
C THR A 175 -14.65 42.42 -2.17
N LEU A 176 -14.60 41.13 -2.52
CA LEU A 176 -14.94 40.62 -3.84
C LEU A 176 -16.43 40.82 -4.12
N TYR A 177 -17.31 40.54 -3.16
CA TYR A 177 -18.75 40.73 -3.30
C TYR A 177 -19.13 42.19 -3.54
N ILE A 178 -18.59 43.11 -2.75
CA ILE A 178 -18.85 44.55 -2.89
C ILE A 178 -18.33 45.05 -4.25
N SER A 179 -17.13 44.61 -4.65
CA SER A 179 -16.54 44.97 -5.95
C SER A 179 -17.34 44.41 -7.12
N ALA A 180 -17.76 43.14 -7.06
CA ALA A 180 -18.60 42.50 -8.07
C ALA A 180 -19.95 43.21 -8.20
N ARG A 181 -20.60 43.51 -7.07
CA ARG A 181 -21.85 44.28 -7.05
C ARG A 181 -21.66 45.64 -7.73
N ARG A 182 -20.56 46.34 -7.45
CA ARG A 182 -20.22 47.61 -8.11
C ARG A 182 -20.04 47.45 -9.63
N LEU A 183 -19.38 46.39 -10.08
CA LEU A 183 -19.14 46.13 -11.51
C LEU A 183 -20.39 45.66 -12.27
N LEU A 184 -21.32 44.96 -11.60
CA LEU A 184 -22.49 44.34 -12.23
C LEU A 184 -23.72 45.23 -12.25
N LEU A 185 -23.82 46.27 -11.40
CA LEU A 185 -24.98 47.17 -11.41
C LEU A 185 -24.90 48.17 -12.59
N PRO A 186 -25.79 48.08 -13.60
CA PRO A 186 -25.74 48.92 -14.80
C PRO A 186 -26.11 50.39 -14.55
N ARG A 187 -26.68 50.71 -13.37
CA ARG A 187 -27.06 52.09 -12.98
C ARG A 187 -25.86 52.95 -12.57
N MET A 188 -24.71 52.34 -12.32
CA MET A 188 -23.47 53.05 -11.98
C MET A 188 -22.70 53.32 -13.29
N ARG A 189 -22.20 54.54 -13.50
CA ARG A 189 -21.34 54.93 -14.65
C ARG A 189 -20.29 53.83 -14.91
N SER A 190 -19.98 53.53 -16.17
CA SER A 190 -19.16 52.37 -16.58
C SER A 190 -17.92 52.23 -15.69
N PRO A 191 -17.72 51.07 -15.03
CA PRO A 191 -16.63 50.90 -14.09
C PRO A 191 -15.28 51.11 -14.79
N THR A 192 -14.33 51.69 -14.06
CA THR A 192 -13.00 51.92 -14.62
C THR A 192 -12.33 50.59 -14.99
N PHE A 193 -11.64 50.57 -16.12
CA PHE A 193 -10.86 49.41 -16.59
C PHE A 193 -9.89 48.90 -15.51
N LEU A 194 -9.38 49.81 -14.68
CA LEU A 194 -8.51 49.49 -13.54
C LEU A 194 -9.20 48.66 -12.46
N LEU A 195 -10.42 49.03 -12.06
CA LEU A 195 -11.20 48.26 -11.07
C LEU A 195 -11.55 46.88 -11.62
N TRP A 196 -11.93 46.79 -12.89
CA TRP A 196 -12.26 45.51 -13.52
C TRP A 196 -11.02 44.58 -13.57
N GLY A 197 -9.86 45.10 -13.97
CA GLY A 197 -8.61 44.35 -13.96
C GLY A 197 -8.18 43.90 -12.56
N ALA A 198 -8.27 44.79 -11.57
CA ALA A 198 -8.00 44.48 -10.16
C ALA A 198 -8.93 43.39 -9.64
N PHE A 199 -10.23 43.50 -9.91
CA PHE A 199 -11.23 42.51 -9.50
C PHE A 199 -10.98 41.15 -10.12
N MET A 200 -10.80 41.07 -11.44
CA MET A 200 -10.61 39.79 -12.14
C MET A 200 -9.35 39.08 -11.66
N PHE A 201 -8.25 39.82 -11.46
CA PHE A 201 -7.01 39.25 -10.95
C PHE A 201 -7.13 38.78 -9.49
N SER A 202 -7.71 39.61 -8.61
CA SER A 202 -7.92 39.23 -7.21
C SER A 202 -8.88 38.06 -7.06
N LEU A 203 -9.96 38.00 -7.86
CA LEU A 203 -10.88 36.87 -7.89
C LEU A 203 -10.17 35.60 -8.36
N PHE A 204 -9.41 35.69 -9.45
CA PHE A 204 -8.63 34.57 -9.96
C PHE A 204 -7.66 34.03 -8.90
N LEU A 205 -6.88 34.92 -8.27
CA LEU A 205 -5.92 34.51 -7.25
C LEU A 205 -6.62 33.92 -6.02
N PHE A 206 -7.73 34.53 -5.57
CA PHE A 206 -8.55 34.00 -4.47
C PHE A 206 -9.07 32.59 -4.79
N CYS A 207 -9.62 32.38 -5.98
CA CYS A 207 -10.09 31.07 -6.41
C CYS A 207 -8.95 30.06 -6.48
N MET A 208 -7.81 30.41 -7.07
CA MET A 208 -6.67 29.50 -7.18
C MET A 208 -6.13 29.07 -5.81
N THR A 209 -5.92 30.00 -4.88
CA THR A 209 -5.40 29.67 -3.54
C THR A 209 -6.36 28.78 -2.78
N HIS A 210 -7.66 29.05 -2.85
CA HIS A 210 -8.67 28.24 -2.16
C HIS A 210 -8.91 26.89 -2.83
N LEU A 211 -8.86 26.81 -4.17
CA LEU A 211 -8.96 25.54 -4.90
C LEU A 211 -7.78 24.62 -4.58
N ILE A 212 -6.56 25.17 -4.46
CA ILE A 212 -5.39 24.40 -4.02
C ILE A 212 -5.59 23.89 -2.59
N GLY A 213 -6.06 24.73 -1.67
CA GLY A 213 -6.38 24.31 -0.29
C GLY A 213 -7.49 23.26 -0.20
N LEU A 214 -8.54 23.38 -1.03
CA LEU A 214 -9.61 22.38 -1.12
C LEU A 214 -9.10 21.07 -1.72
N CYS A 215 -8.19 21.13 -2.70
CA CYS A 215 -7.60 19.95 -3.31
C CYS A 215 -6.66 19.23 -2.34
N ASP A 216 -5.91 19.97 -1.53
CA ASP A 216 -5.10 19.44 -0.42
C ASP A 216 -5.98 18.73 0.61
N LEU A 217 -7.07 19.37 1.05
CA LEU A 217 -8.05 18.74 1.93
C LEU A 217 -8.68 17.49 1.30
N TRP A 218 -8.96 17.52 -0.01
CA TRP A 218 -9.49 16.36 -0.75
C TRP A 218 -8.46 15.21 -0.79
N LEU A 219 -7.17 15.51 -0.96
CA LEU A 219 -6.10 14.54 -0.91
C LEU A 219 -6.00 13.89 0.48
N HIS A 220 -5.99 14.70 1.54
CA HIS A 220 -6.01 14.21 2.93
C HIS A 220 -7.23 13.35 3.24
N ALA A 221 -8.41 13.74 2.75
CA ALA A 221 -9.65 13.03 3.02
C ALA A 221 -9.77 11.68 2.29
N THR A 222 -9.03 11.49 1.20
CA THR A 222 -9.17 10.31 0.32
C THR A 222 -7.95 9.40 0.29
N THR A 223 -6.83 9.85 0.84
CA THR A 223 -5.63 9.02 0.99
C THR A 223 -5.87 7.96 2.07
N THR A 224 -5.50 6.72 1.74
CA THR A 224 -5.66 5.56 2.64
C THR A 224 -4.35 4.77 2.65
N THR A 225 -4.18 3.89 3.62
CA THR A 225 -3.06 2.94 3.65
C THR A 225 -3.55 1.57 3.18
N VAL A 226 -2.71 0.86 2.41
CA VAL A 226 -3.00 -0.50 1.95
C VAL A 226 -1.85 -1.43 2.30
N VAL A 227 -2.17 -2.65 2.70
CA VAL A 227 -1.19 -3.73 2.90
C VAL A 227 -1.02 -4.43 1.56
N VAL A 228 0.22 -4.48 1.07
CA VAL A 228 0.60 -5.22 -0.13
C VAL A 228 1.58 -6.32 0.29
N GLU A 229 1.27 -7.54 -0.10
CA GLU A 229 2.18 -8.68 0.06
C GLU A 229 3.36 -8.50 -0.90
N THR A 230 4.58 -8.57 -0.36
CA THR A 230 5.80 -8.45 -1.14
C THR A 230 6.59 -9.72 -1.04
N THR A 231 6.84 -10.36 -2.17
CA THR A 231 7.71 -11.52 -2.26
C THR A 231 9.13 -11.04 -2.55
N THR A 232 10.05 -11.36 -1.65
CA THR A 232 11.47 -11.09 -1.84
C THR A 232 12.18 -12.40 -2.12
N PRO A 233 12.77 -12.61 -3.30
CA PRO A 233 13.45 -13.85 -3.62
C PRO A 233 14.64 -14.02 -2.67
N LEU A 234 14.76 -15.18 -2.05
CA LEU A 234 15.82 -15.45 -1.07
C LEU A 234 17.07 -15.99 -1.78
N THR A 235 18.23 -15.38 -1.52
CA THR A 235 19.52 -15.88 -2.03
C THR A 235 20.07 -16.99 -1.14
N GLY A 236 20.09 -18.22 -1.66
CA GLY A 236 20.67 -19.42 -1.00
C GLY A 236 19.60 -20.42 -0.59
N ALA A 237 19.67 -21.65 -1.10
CA ALA A 237 18.60 -22.64 -0.99
C ALA A 237 18.26 -23.02 0.46
N LEU A 238 16.97 -23.11 0.75
CA LEU A 238 16.42 -23.65 1.97
C LEU A 238 16.33 -25.17 1.82
N SER A 239 16.76 -25.92 2.83
CA SER A 239 16.64 -27.38 2.82
C SER A 239 15.25 -27.81 3.33
N TYR A 240 14.19 -27.36 2.65
CA TYR A 240 12.79 -27.68 2.96
C TYR A 240 12.16 -28.69 1.99
N GLY A 241 12.88 -29.08 0.94
CA GLY A 241 12.50 -30.24 0.14
C GLY A 241 12.77 -31.55 0.86
N VAL A 242 12.16 -32.62 0.37
CA VAL A 242 12.33 -33.96 0.90
C VAL A 242 12.84 -34.88 -0.20
N GLY A 243 13.99 -35.50 0.04
CA GLY A 243 14.63 -36.45 -0.86
C GLY A 243 14.90 -37.79 -0.17
N PHE A 244 15.13 -38.84 -0.94
CA PHE A 244 15.51 -40.14 -0.38
C PHE A 244 16.96 -40.14 0.06
N ASN A 245 17.25 -40.75 1.22
CA ASN A 245 18.62 -40.96 1.65
C ASN A 245 19.22 -42.18 0.95
N GLU A 246 19.87 -41.95 -0.19
CA GLU A 246 20.51 -42.99 -1.00
C GLU A 246 21.55 -43.83 -0.24
N SER A 247 22.14 -43.29 0.85
CA SER A 247 23.10 -44.05 1.67
C SER A 247 22.49 -45.26 2.39
N LEU A 248 21.16 -45.30 2.53
CA LEU A 248 20.44 -46.45 3.08
C LEU A 248 20.42 -47.64 2.10
N CYS A 249 20.61 -47.38 0.81
CA CYS A 249 20.53 -48.36 -0.27
C CYS A 249 21.72 -48.22 -1.24
N PRO A 250 22.96 -48.47 -0.76
CA PRO A 250 24.17 -48.21 -1.55
C PRO A 250 24.27 -49.08 -2.81
N ASP A 251 23.67 -50.27 -2.80
CA ASP A 251 23.65 -51.21 -3.93
C ASP A 251 22.47 -50.97 -4.89
N GLY A 252 21.70 -49.89 -4.67
CA GLY A 252 20.50 -49.55 -5.42
C GLY A 252 19.19 -50.00 -4.75
N PRO A 253 18.04 -49.72 -5.38
CA PRO A 253 16.73 -50.01 -4.80
C PRO A 253 16.41 -51.51 -4.74
N ILE A 254 17.07 -52.33 -5.55
CA ILE A 254 16.92 -53.80 -5.58
C ILE A 254 18.28 -54.44 -5.29
N ASP A 255 18.33 -55.32 -4.29
CA ASP A 255 19.51 -56.11 -3.97
C ASP A 255 19.88 -57.02 -5.16
N PRO A 256 21.12 -56.93 -5.69
CA PRO A 256 21.49 -57.63 -6.91
C PRO A 256 21.52 -59.16 -6.74
N PHE A 257 21.73 -59.66 -5.52
CA PHE A 257 21.87 -61.09 -5.23
C PHE A 257 20.51 -61.73 -4.94
N PHE A 258 19.70 -61.10 -4.09
CA PHE A 258 18.42 -61.66 -3.65
C PHE A 258 17.23 -61.16 -4.49
N GLN A 259 17.45 -60.16 -5.37
CA GLN A 259 16.41 -59.52 -6.16
C GLN A 259 15.28 -58.92 -5.30
N TRP A 260 15.61 -58.51 -4.08
CA TRP A 260 14.68 -58.01 -3.07
C TRP A 260 14.75 -56.49 -2.96
N PRO A 261 13.66 -55.77 -2.59
CA PRO A 261 13.76 -54.34 -2.35
C PRO A 261 14.76 -54.06 -1.23
N CYS A 262 15.48 -52.97 -1.37
CA CYS A 262 16.24 -52.42 -0.27
C CYS A 262 15.29 -52.18 0.94
N LEU A 263 15.79 -52.36 2.15
CA LEU A 263 15.03 -52.25 3.42
C LEU A 263 13.98 -53.35 3.68
N VAL A 264 13.76 -54.30 2.77
CA VAL A 264 12.86 -55.45 3.03
C VAL A 264 13.41 -56.46 4.05
N ARG A 265 14.70 -56.36 4.41
CA ARG A 265 15.31 -57.16 5.46
C ARG A 265 15.13 -56.52 6.84
N PRO A 266 14.68 -57.27 7.88
CA PRO A 266 14.46 -56.70 9.21
C PRO A 266 15.70 -56.01 9.76
N SER A 267 16.88 -56.59 9.52
CA SER A 267 18.16 -55.98 9.89
C SER A 267 18.46 -54.67 9.18
N ALA A 268 17.90 -54.42 8.00
CA ALA A 268 18.11 -53.19 7.25
C ALA A 268 17.21 -52.03 7.72
N TRP A 269 15.98 -52.31 8.17
CA TRP A 269 15.02 -51.26 8.58
C TRP A 269 14.74 -51.20 10.10
N ALA A 270 14.81 -52.32 10.84
CA ALA A 270 14.41 -52.40 12.26
C ALA A 270 15.50 -52.89 13.24
N ASP A 271 16.32 -53.89 12.89
CA ASP A 271 17.03 -54.69 13.91
C ASP A 271 18.50 -54.33 14.15
N ASN A 272 19.21 -53.68 13.23
CA ASN A 272 20.62 -53.35 13.45
C ASN A 272 20.79 -52.03 14.24
N THR A 273 21.84 -51.95 15.09
CA THR A 273 22.19 -50.75 15.86
C THR A 273 23.17 -49.89 15.08
N PRO A 274 22.76 -49.42 13.88
CA PRO A 274 22.31 -48.02 13.82
C PRO A 274 20.89 -47.77 13.27
N ASN A 275 20.23 -48.71 12.57
CA ASN A 275 18.96 -48.46 11.86
C ASN A 275 17.70 -48.65 12.71
N ARG A 276 17.80 -49.10 13.97
CA ARG A 276 16.68 -49.05 14.94
C ARG A 276 16.07 -47.65 15.07
N TYR A 277 16.86 -46.62 14.76
CA TYR A 277 16.40 -45.24 14.66
C TYR A 277 15.32 -45.04 13.57
N LEU A 278 15.41 -45.72 12.42
CA LEU A 278 14.44 -45.60 11.33
C LEU A 278 13.04 -46.06 11.76
N GLN A 279 12.96 -47.27 12.32
CA GLN A 279 11.73 -47.82 12.87
C GLN A 279 11.13 -46.89 13.93
N LEU A 280 11.93 -46.49 14.93
CA LEU A 280 11.44 -45.68 16.04
C LEU A 280 10.96 -44.29 15.58
N ASN A 281 11.68 -43.66 14.65
CA ASN A 281 11.26 -42.38 14.10
C ASN A 281 10.01 -42.52 13.24
N SER A 282 9.86 -43.61 12.48
CA SER A 282 8.65 -43.90 11.69
C SER A 282 7.40 -44.02 12.56
N PHE A 283 7.51 -44.69 13.72
CA PHE A 283 6.41 -44.76 14.69
C PHE A 283 6.03 -43.39 15.24
N LEU A 284 7.03 -42.55 15.53
CA LEU A 284 6.78 -41.21 16.02
C LEU A 284 6.11 -40.36 14.95
N ILE A 285 6.58 -40.42 13.71
CA ILE A 285 5.97 -39.68 12.59
C ILE A 285 4.51 -40.12 12.38
N SER A 286 4.23 -41.43 12.47
CA SER A 286 2.86 -41.96 12.44
C SER A 286 1.99 -41.40 13.59
N ALA A 287 2.59 -41.16 14.76
CA ALA A 287 1.97 -40.52 15.91
C ALA A 287 2.07 -38.97 15.90
N ASN A 288 2.43 -38.36 14.77
CA ASN A 288 2.64 -36.91 14.63
C ASN A 288 3.68 -36.32 15.62
N SER A 289 4.71 -37.09 15.91
CA SER A 289 5.84 -36.78 16.79
C SER A 289 7.17 -37.11 16.09
N SER A 290 8.31 -36.77 16.70
CA SER A 290 9.64 -37.03 16.09
C SER A 290 10.76 -37.02 17.14
N LEU A 291 11.83 -37.79 16.92
CA LEU A 291 12.91 -38.00 17.91
C LEU A 291 14.13 -37.07 17.80
N LEU A 292 14.31 -36.35 16.68
CA LEU A 292 15.49 -35.48 16.51
C LEU A 292 15.25 -34.08 17.06
N SER A 293 16.36 -33.47 17.48
CA SER A 293 16.46 -32.11 18.02
C SER A 293 16.09 -31.04 17.00
N ASP A 294 15.85 -29.82 17.51
CA ASP A 294 15.39 -28.62 16.78
C ASP A 294 16.24 -28.21 15.55
N ASP A 295 17.42 -28.80 15.35
CA ASP A 295 18.34 -28.51 14.24
C ASP A 295 18.05 -29.28 12.93
N PHE A 296 17.22 -30.34 12.97
CA PHE A 296 16.86 -31.10 11.78
C PHE A 296 15.38 -30.90 11.47
N VAL A 297 15.08 -30.40 10.27
CA VAL A 297 13.70 -30.22 9.80
C VAL A 297 13.10 -31.60 9.54
N LEU A 298 12.49 -32.18 10.57
CA LEU A 298 11.96 -33.54 10.52
C LEU A 298 10.79 -33.65 9.55
N PRO A 299 10.69 -34.75 8.80
CA PRO A 299 9.51 -35.01 7.99
C PRO A 299 8.28 -35.24 8.87
N SER A 300 7.17 -34.63 8.47
CA SER A 300 5.81 -34.86 8.95
C SER A 300 4.98 -35.37 7.77
N VAL A 301 3.94 -36.14 8.06
CA VAL A 301 3.02 -36.63 7.03
C VAL A 301 1.73 -35.81 7.10
N GLN A 302 1.36 -35.20 5.98
CA GLN A 302 0.10 -34.48 5.82
C GLN A 302 -0.73 -35.12 4.71
N THR A 303 -2.05 -35.04 4.83
CA THR A 303 -2.97 -35.48 3.78
C THR A 303 -3.48 -34.27 3.01
N LEU A 304 -3.32 -34.28 1.69
CA LEU A 304 -3.77 -33.20 0.81
C LEU A 304 -5.18 -33.50 0.30
N ALA A 305 -6.18 -32.81 0.86
CA ALA A 305 -7.58 -32.98 0.45
C ALA A 305 -7.82 -32.63 -1.02
N GLU A 306 -7.07 -31.67 -1.58
CA GLU A 306 -7.18 -31.24 -2.97
C GLU A 306 -6.57 -32.22 -3.99
N ALA A 307 -5.80 -33.20 -3.52
CA ALA A 307 -5.07 -34.16 -4.35
C ALA A 307 -5.54 -35.61 -4.11
N ASP A 308 -6.86 -35.80 -3.99
CA ASP A 308 -7.50 -37.10 -3.70
C ASP A 308 -6.93 -37.76 -2.43
N ASN A 309 -6.84 -36.97 -1.35
CA ASN A 309 -6.32 -37.37 -0.05
C ASN A 309 -4.90 -37.99 -0.08
N MET A 310 -4.06 -37.60 -1.04
CA MET A 310 -2.67 -38.03 -1.10
C MET A 310 -1.96 -37.73 0.23
N ALA A 311 -1.33 -38.75 0.81
CA ALA A 311 -0.42 -38.57 1.94
C ALA A 311 0.94 -38.13 1.40
N VAL A 312 1.41 -36.97 1.85
CA VAL A 312 2.67 -36.36 1.42
C VAL A 312 3.60 -36.21 2.61
N VAL A 313 4.90 -36.30 2.35
CA VAL A 313 5.90 -35.96 3.35
C VAL A 313 6.29 -34.49 3.22
N VAL A 314 6.37 -33.78 4.34
CA VAL A 314 6.66 -32.35 4.37
C VAL A 314 7.49 -31.98 5.59
N PRO A 315 8.25 -30.88 5.57
CA PRO A 315 8.94 -30.42 6.77
C PRO A 315 7.96 -30.09 7.91
N LYS A 316 8.27 -30.54 9.13
CA LYS A 316 7.43 -30.36 10.34
C LYS A 316 7.37 -28.92 10.83
N GLN A 317 8.48 -28.20 10.75
CA GLN A 317 8.57 -26.80 11.18
C GLN A 317 8.95 -25.92 10.00
N ILE A 318 8.06 -24.98 9.67
CA ILE A 318 8.34 -23.90 8.72
C ILE A 318 8.00 -22.59 9.39
N LEU A 319 8.86 -21.59 9.20
CA LEU A 319 8.52 -20.21 9.55
C LEU A 319 7.49 -19.70 8.51
N GLY A 320 6.30 -19.30 8.96
CA GLY A 320 5.18 -18.95 8.08
C GLY A 320 5.41 -17.79 7.10
N ASN A 321 6.54 -17.09 7.19
CA ASN A 321 6.94 -16.02 6.29
C ASN A 321 7.70 -16.51 5.04
N TYR A 322 7.99 -17.80 4.90
CA TYR A 322 8.54 -18.34 3.66
C TYR A 322 7.43 -18.80 2.72
N SER A 323 7.68 -18.64 1.43
CA SER A 323 6.99 -19.35 0.37
C SER A 323 8.01 -20.00 -0.51
N PHE A 324 7.85 -21.28 -0.82
CA PHE A 324 8.81 -22.04 -1.61
C PHE A 324 8.14 -23.12 -2.43
N THR A 325 8.84 -23.59 -3.45
CA THR A 325 8.54 -24.81 -4.18
C THR A 325 9.61 -25.84 -3.88
N ALA A 326 9.22 -27.09 -3.62
CA ALA A 326 10.17 -28.12 -3.22
C ALA A 326 9.77 -29.50 -3.72
N PRO A 327 10.75 -30.36 -4.03
CA PRO A 327 10.49 -31.76 -4.33
C PRO A 327 10.06 -32.50 -3.05
N SER A 328 9.19 -33.48 -3.21
CA SER A 328 8.76 -34.38 -2.15
C SER A 328 8.24 -35.71 -2.72
N PHE A 329 7.70 -36.58 -1.86
CA PHE A 329 7.05 -37.82 -2.21
C PHE A 329 5.61 -37.84 -1.73
N GLY A 330 4.74 -38.43 -2.56
CA GLY A 330 3.33 -38.63 -2.29
C GLY A 330 2.95 -40.11 -2.40
N VAL A 331 1.93 -40.52 -1.66
CA VAL A 331 1.33 -41.85 -1.79
C VAL A 331 -0.20 -41.77 -1.74
N ARG A 332 -0.84 -42.54 -2.61
CA ARG A 332 -2.29 -42.76 -2.59
C ARG A 332 -2.59 -44.24 -2.41
N ALA A 333 -3.67 -44.55 -1.73
CA ALA A 333 -4.25 -45.89 -1.69
C ALA A 333 -5.62 -45.87 -2.35
N ALA A 334 -5.95 -46.95 -3.07
CA ALA A 334 -7.29 -47.19 -3.60
C ALA A 334 -7.74 -48.57 -3.16
N CYS A 335 -8.75 -48.65 -2.31
CA CYS A 335 -9.16 -49.86 -1.61
C CYS A 335 -10.59 -50.29 -1.97
N SER A 336 -10.79 -51.59 -2.07
CA SER A 336 -12.12 -52.17 -2.27
C SER A 336 -12.34 -53.34 -1.32
N ALA A 337 -13.47 -53.35 -0.64
CA ALA A 337 -13.85 -54.46 0.22
C ALA A 337 -14.27 -55.67 -0.63
N PHE A 338 -13.86 -56.86 -0.22
CA PHE A 338 -14.32 -58.12 -0.83
C PHE A 338 -14.77 -59.16 0.19
N THR A 339 -14.89 -58.78 1.47
CA THR A 339 -15.35 -59.64 2.57
C THR A 339 -16.63 -60.40 2.24
N SER A 340 -17.64 -59.73 1.67
CA SER A 340 -18.93 -60.33 1.28
C SER A 340 -18.83 -61.38 0.17
N LYS A 341 -17.74 -61.38 -0.61
CA LYS A 341 -17.49 -62.35 -1.69
C LYS A 341 -16.81 -63.62 -1.20
N CYS A 342 -16.30 -63.64 0.04
CA CYS A 342 -15.71 -64.83 0.62
C CYS A 342 -16.79 -65.83 1.07
N SER A 343 -16.51 -67.12 0.94
CA SER A 343 -17.43 -68.17 1.42
C SER A 343 -17.32 -68.34 2.92
N ARG A 344 -18.49 -68.45 3.57
CA ARG A 344 -18.60 -68.75 4.99
C ARG A 344 -18.45 -70.26 5.20
N SER A 345 -17.68 -70.65 6.20
CA SER A 345 -17.59 -72.02 6.70
C SER A 345 -18.34 -72.12 8.02
N ASP A 346 -19.19 -73.14 8.16
CA ASP A 346 -19.77 -73.52 9.43
C ASP A 346 -18.69 -74.24 10.25
N GLY A 347 -17.86 -73.47 10.95
CA GLY A 347 -17.02 -73.99 12.02
C GLY A 347 -17.91 -74.46 13.17
N GLN A 348 -17.42 -75.35 14.03
CA GLN A 348 -18.14 -75.94 15.17
C GLN A 348 -18.98 -74.91 15.97
N ASN A 349 -20.22 -74.68 15.53
CA ASN A 349 -21.20 -73.70 16.05
C ASN A 349 -20.95 -72.19 15.80
N ILE A 350 -20.01 -71.78 14.94
CA ILE A 350 -19.73 -70.36 14.64
C ILE A 350 -19.58 -70.16 13.13
N LEU A 351 -20.30 -69.18 12.57
CA LEU A 351 -20.15 -68.73 11.18
C LEU A 351 -18.84 -67.95 11.05
N SER A 352 -17.87 -68.46 10.30
CA SER A 352 -16.61 -67.75 10.03
C SER A 352 -16.31 -67.71 8.53
N ILE A 353 -15.47 -66.77 8.10
CA ILE A 353 -14.98 -66.76 6.72
C ILE A 353 -13.87 -67.81 6.59
N GLY A 354 -14.13 -68.84 5.80
CA GLY A 354 -13.20 -69.97 5.64
C GLY A 354 -12.40 -69.97 4.33
N ASN A 355 -12.86 -69.25 3.29
CA ASN A 355 -12.19 -69.25 1.98
C ASN A 355 -12.58 -68.02 1.14
N CYS A 356 -11.59 -67.30 0.62
CA CYS A 356 -11.75 -66.14 -0.26
C CYS A 356 -11.38 -66.38 -1.74
N SER A 357 -11.29 -67.64 -2.19
CA SER A 357 -10.98 -68.01 -3.58
C SER A 357 -11.98 -67.43 -4.58
N ASN A 358 -13.26 -67.35 -4.23
CA ASN A 358 -14.31 -66.75 -5.07
C ASN A 358 -14.09 -65.24 -5.29
N ALA A 359 -13.40 -64.57 -4.36
CA ALA A 359 -13.02 -63.18 -4.47
C ALA A 359 -11.70 -62.97 -5.25
N GLY A 360 -11.03 -64.06 -5.66
CA GLY A 360 -9.74 -64.04 -6.33
C GLY A 360 -8.53 -64.12 -5.40
N TYR A 361 -8.74 -64.32 -4.09
CA TYR A 361 -7.69 -64.31 -3.07
C TYR A 361 -7.66 -65.64 -2.30
N PRO A 362 -7.19 -66.74 -2.91
CA PRO A 362 -7.18 -68.07 -2.30
C PRO A 362 -6.26 -68.19 -1.06
N GLN A 363 -5.31 -67.28 -0.91
CA GLN A 363 -4.40 -67.21 0.25
C GLN A 363 -5.06 -66.66 1.52
N LEU A 364 -6.28 -66.13 1.44
CA LEU A 364 -7.03 -65.59 2.56
C LEU A 364 -8.21 -66.51 2.95
N PRO A 365 -8.51 -66.65 4.25
CA PRO A 365 -7.78 -66.08 5.40
C PRO A 365 -6.41 -66.73 5.64
N VAL A 366 -5.45 -65.96 6.17
CA VAL A 366 -4.17 -66.53 6.63
C VAL A 366 -4.35 -67.16 8.01
N LEU A 367 -4.00 -68.44 8.14
CA LEU A 367 -4.06 -69.21 9.38
C LEU A 367 -2.64 -69.46 9.90
N THR A 368 -2.39 -69.27 11.20
CA THR A 368 -1.03 -69.33 11.78
C THR A 368 -0.51 -70.74 12.06
N SER A 369 -1.34 -71.78 11.87
CA SER A 369 -0.97 -73.19 12.05
C SER A 369 -1.67 -74.06 11.01
N ALA A 370 -0.87 -74.78 10.21
CA ALA A 370 -1.32 -75.78 9.25
C ALA A 370 -1.18 -77.22 9.79
N ASP A 371 -0.96 -77.39 11.10
CA ASP A 371 -0.92 -78.73 11.68
C ASP A 371 -2.32 -79.32 11.64
N ALA A 372 -2.56 -80.25 10.70
CA ALA A 372 -3.86 -80.86 10.42
C ALA A 372 -4.52 -81.56 11.64
N THR A 373 -3.80 -81.68 12.76
CA THR A 373 -4.24 -82.29 14.01
C THR A 373 -4.53 -81.28 15.13
N ALA A 374 -4.13 -80.01 14.99
CA ALA A 374 -4.45 -78.94 15.94
C ALA A 374 -5.56 -78.06 15.36
N ALA A 375 -6.47 -77.56 16.19
CA ALA A 375 -7.46 -76.58 15.74
C ALA A 375 -6.73 -75.40 15.07
N PRO A 376 -7.19 -74.91 13.90
CA PRO A 376 -6.55 -73.80 13.21
C PRO A 376 -6.43 -72.61 14.16
N ASN A 377 -5.21 -72.13 14.36
CA ASN A 377 -4.96 -70.96 15.19
C ASN A 377 -5.19 -69.71 14.34
N TRP A 378 -6.34 -69.08 14.54
CA TRP A 378 -6.72 -67.84 13.88
C TRP A 378 -5.88 -66.70 14.46
N PRO A 379 -5.17 -65.91 13.63
CA PRO A 379 -4.47 -64.73 14.13
C PRO A 379 -5.53 -63.77 14.71
N ASP A 380 -5.35 -63.41 15.98
CA ASP A 380 -6.18 -62.39 16.63
C ASP A 380 -5.77 -60.97 16.17
N ASN A 381 -4.66 -60.85 15.42
CA ASN A 381 -4.14 -59.59 14.90
C ASN A 381 -4.44 -59.46 13.40
N GLY A 382 -4.59 -58.22 12.95
CA GLY A 382 -4.66 -57.88 11.54
C GLY A 382 -3.39 -58.24 10.78
N LEU A 383 -3.52 -58.30 9.45
CA LEU A 383 -2.48 -58.70 8.52
C LEU A 383 -2.54 -57.91 7.22
N LEU A 384 -1.36 -57.54 6.71
CA LEU A 384 -1.16 -56.89 5.42
C LEU A 384 -0.26 -57.79 4.55
N LEU A 385 -0.74 -58.16 3.38
CA LEU A 385 0.02 -58.93 2.40
C LEU A 385 0.26 -58.06 1.16
N ALA A 386 1.49 -58.01 0.66
CA ALA A 386 1.78 -57.42 -0.64
C ALA A 386 1.83 -58.48 -1.72
N HIS A 387 1.37 -58.15 -2.92
CA HIS A 387 1.44 -59.02 -4.08
C HIS A 387 2.51 -58.52 -5.05
N VAL A 388 3.49 -59.35 -5.35
CA VAL A 388 4.56 -59.05 -6.30
C VAL A 388 4.64 -60.18 -7.32
N GLY A 389 4.12 -59.91 -8.52
CA GLY A 389 3.87 -60.97 -9.52
C GLY A 389 2.90 -62.02 -8.99
N ASN A 390 3.30 -63.29 -8.99
CA ASN A 390 2.53 -64.40 -8.44
C ASN A 390 2.83 -64.69 -6.95
N LEU A 391 3.71 -63.90 -6.33
CA LEU A 391 4.12 -64.10 -4.94
C LEU A 391 3.29 -63.21 -4.02
N SER A 392 2.87 -63.77 -2.89
CA SER A 392 2.33 -63.01 -1.77
C SER A 392 3.41 -62.88 -0.70
N MET A 393 3.80 -61.65 -0.39
CA MET A 393 4.81 -61.32 0.60
C MET A 393 4.14 -60.90 1.90
N ILE A 394 4.63 -61.48 2.99
CA ILE A 394 4.22 -61.18 4.35
C ILE A 394 5.47 -61.23 5.23
N GLY A 395 5.78 -60.15 5.92
CA GLY A 395 6.74 -60.19 7.01
C GLY A 395 6.04 -60.73 8.25
N LEU A 396 6.24 -62.00 8.59
CA LEU A 396 5.88 -62.48 9.92
C LEU A 396 6.67 -61.67 10.97
N LEU A 397 6.05 -61.42 12.13
CA LEU A 397 6.68 -60.80 13.31
C LEU A 397 7.98 -61.57 13.65
N GLY A 398 9.13 -61.12 13.14
CA GLY A 398 10.41 -61.82 13.27
C GLY A 398 11.16 -62.12 11.97
N GLY A 399 10.63 -61.79 10.79
CA GLY A 399 11.43 -61.59 9.58
C GLY A 399 12.12 -62.80 8.96
N SER A 400 11.84 -64.03 9.42
CA SER A 400 12.53 -65.23 8.97
C SER A 400 11.96 -65.87 7.69
N ASP A 401 10.72 -65.54 7.31
CA ASP A 401 9.97 -66.28 6.27
C ASP A 401 9.56 -65.40 5.09
N LEU A 402 10.44 -64.51 4.60
CA LEU A 402 10.27 -64.02 3.23
C LEU A 402 10.42 -65.23 2.30
N PRO A 403 9.48 -65.46 1.36
CA PRO A 403 9.59 -66.58 0.44
C PRO A 403 10.95 -66.51 -0.25
N GLN A 404 11.78 -67.54 -0.07
CA GLN A 404 13.00 -67.68 -0.83
C GLN A 404 12.58 -67.76 -2.29
N VAL A 405 12.92 -66.73 -3.06
CA VAL A 405 12.69 -66.72 -4.50
C VAL A 405 13.69 -67.70 -5.08
N THR A 406 13.28 -68.97 -5.22
CA THR A 406 14.15 -70.05 -5.68
C THR A 406 14.35 -70.05 -7.19
N ASP A 407 13.64 -69.19 -7.93
CA ASP A 407 13.69 -69.12 -9.38
C ASP A 407 14.20 -67.76 -9.87
N SER A 408 15.22 -67.81 -10.73
CA SER A 408 15.98 -66.71 -11.35
C SER A 408 15.18 -65.73 -12.23
N SER A 409 13.86 -65.64 -12.08
CA SER A 409 13.04 -64.66 -12.80
C SER A 409 13.17 -63.29 -12.13
N THR A 410 13.48 -62.26 -12.91
CA THR A 410 13.40 -60.86 -12.49
C THR A 410 12.01 -60.58 -11.93
N ILE A 411 11.92 -60.27 -10.63
CA ILE A 411 10.65 -60.00 -9.97
C ILE A 411 10.20 -58.60 -10.39
N PRO A 412 9.07 -58.44 -11.11
CA PRO A 412 8.57 -57.13 -11.44
C PRO A 412 7.93 -56.54 -10.18
N TYR A 413 8.57 -55.54 -9.58
CA TYR A 413 7.96 -54.71 -8.55
C TYR A 413 7.05 -53.70 -9.22
N PRO A 414 5.71 -53.76 -9.07
CA PRO A 414 4.81 -52.84 -9.74
C PRO A 414 4.60 -51.55 -8.91
N ASN A 415 4.30 -50.46 -9.60
CA ASN A 415 3.71 -49.24 -9.04
C ASN A 415 2.53 -48.86 -9.95
N PRO A 416 1.27 -49.05 -9.54
CA PRO A 416 0.78 -49.31 -8.19
C PRO A 416 1.10 -50.71 -7.63
N VAL A 417 1.20 -50.78 -6.30
CA VAL A 417 1.52 -51.99 -5.52
C VAL A 417 0.20 -52.63 -5.07
N PRO A 418 -0.14 -53.83 -5.54
CA PRO A 418 -1.33 -54.53 -5.08
C PRO A 418 -1.09 -55.11 -3.68
N LEU A 419 -1.95 -54.73 -2.74
CA LEU A 419 -1.97 -55.16 -1.35
C LEU A 419 -3.30 -55.85 -1.05
N THR A 420 -3.28 -56.86 -0.19
CA THR A 420 -4.49 -57.37 0.47
C THR A 420 -4.37 -57.22 1.97
N LEU A 421 -5.48 -56.86 2.60
CA LEU A 421 -5.57 -56.62 4.03
C LEU A 421 -6.58 -57.61 4.63
N GLN A 422 -6.24 -58.13 5.80
CA GLN A 422 -7.11 -58.89 6.69
C GLN A 422 -7.06 -58.18 8.04
N LEU A 423 -8.01 -57.29 8.31
CA LEU A 423 -8.10 -56.60 9.60
C LEU A 423 -9.14 -57.31 10.45
N ALA A 424 -8.73 -57.89 11.57
CA ALA A 424 -9.61 -58.68 12.43
C ALA A 424 -9.64 -58.11 13.85
N TRP A 425 -10.77 -58.23 14.53
CA TRP A 425 -10.96 -57.75 15.90
C TRP A 425 -11.78 -58.75 16.71
N SER A 426 -11.47 -58.89 18.00
CA SER A 426 -12.35 -59.58 18.95
C SER A 426 -13.51 -58.67 19.38
N THR A 427 -14.73 -59.22 19.47
CA THR A 427 -15.86 -58.47 20.04
C THR A 427 -15.92 -58.63 21.57
N PHE A 428 -16.51 -57.65 22.26
CA PHE A 428 -16.53 -57.57 23.73
C PHE A 428 -17.57 -58.49 24.43
N THR A 429 -18.41 -59.20 23.67
CA THR A 429 -19.57 -59.91 24.25
C THR A 429 -19.41 -61.42 24.12
N ALA A 430 -18.95 -62.08 25.19
CA ALA A 430 -18.78 -63.53 25.25
C ALA A 430 -20.08 -64.35 25.45
N SER A 431 -21.26 -63.72 25.38
CA SER A 431 -22.50 -64.29 25.97
C SER A 431 -23.65 -64.56 25.00
N SER A 432 -23.49 -64.37 23.69
CA SER A 432 -24.57 -64.63 22.75
C SER A 432 -24.41 -66.01 22.13
N VAL A 433 -25.06 -67.00 22.73
CA VAL A 433 -25.19 -68.37 22.21
C VAL A 433 -25.96 -68.41 20.86
N ASP A 434 -26.58 -67.29 20.46
CA ASP A 434 -27.19 -67.04 19.13
C ASP A 434 -26.54 -65.83 18.38
N GLY A 435 -25.29 -65.50 18.74
CA GLY A 435 -24.63 -64.20 18.66
C GLY A 435 -24.02 -63.69 17.37
N THR A 436 -24.83 -63.46 16.35
CA THR A 436 -24.36 -62.66 15.22
C THR A 436 -24.47 -61.17 15.54
N PHE A 437 -23.35 -60.48 15.77
CA PHE A 437 -23.33 -59.02 15.58
C PHE A 437 -23.60 -58.80 14.08
N PRO A 438 -24.76 -58.23 13.69
CA PRO A 438 -24.99 -57.99 12.28
C PRO A 438 -23.92 -57.01 11.80
N PRO A 439 -23.19 -57.33 10.73
CA PRO A 439 -22.17 -56.43 10.23
C PRO A 439 -22.84 -55.10 9.86
N SER A 440 -22.22 -54.00 10.26
CA SER A 440 -22.75 -52.65 10.03
C SER A 440 -22.84 -52.33 8.52
N CYS A 441 -21.99 -52.97 7.70
CA CYS A 441 -22.02 -52.93 6.24
C CYS A 441 -21.48 -54.24 5.63
N ASP A 442 -21.59 -54.40 4.32
CA ASP A 442 -21.14 -55.58 3.56
C ASP A 442 -19.62 -55.76 3.47
N ALA A 443 -18.86 -54.73 3.84
CA ALA A 443 -17.39 -54.81 3.97
C ALA A 443 -16.95 -55.59 5.22
N ILE A 444 -17.84 -55.86 6.16
CA ILE A 444 -17.53 -56.52 7.44
C ILE A 444 -18.13 -57.92 7.45
N GLY A 445 -17.35 -58.88 7.93
CA GLY A 445 -17.72 -60.28 8.03
C GLY A 445 -17.45 -60.84 9.42
N PRO A 446 -18.04 -61.99 9.75
CA PRO A 446 -17.75 -62.65 11.02
C PRO A 446 -16.37 -63.30 10.99
N TRP A 447 -15.68 -63.25 12.12
CA TRP A 447 -14.35 -63.82 12.33
C TRP A 447 -14.35 -64.76 13.53
N GLN A 448 -13.66 -65.88 13.43
CA GLN A 448 -13.45 -66.79 14.55
C GLN A 448 -12.07 -66.49 15.15
N SER A 449 -12.01 -66.06 16.41
CA SER A 449 -10.74 -65.88 17.13
C SER A 449 -10.29 -67.21 17.72
N SER A 450 -8.97 -67.35 17.95
CA SER A 450 -8.40 -68.54 18.60
C SER A 450 -8.80 -68.68 20.07
N ASN A 451 -9.20 -67.58 20.72
CA ASN A 451 -9.47 -67.52 22.16
C ASN A 451 -10.91 -67.07 22.52
N ILE A 452 -11.68 -66.54 21.56
CA ILE A 452 -13.00 -65.91 21.79
C ILE A 452 -14.00 -66.34 20.70
N ILE A 453 -15.27 -66.53 21.09
CA ILE A 453 -16.32 -67.12 20.25
C ILE A 453 -16.82 -66.18 19.12
N ASP A 454 -16.63 -64.85 19.21
CA ASP A 454 -17.16 -63.91 18.22
C ASP A 454 -16.18 -62.76 17.89
N GLY A 455 -15.79 -62.64 16.61
CA GLY A 455 -14.96 -61.56 16.08
C GLY A 455 -15.53 -60.96 14.80
N LEU A 456 -14.93 -59.86 14.35
CA LEU A 456 -15.23 -59.22 13.07
C LEU A 456 -13.96 -59.14 12.22
N VAL A 457 -14.12 -59.23 10.89
CA VAL A 457 -13.02 -59.08 9.93
C VAL A 457 -13.42 -58.19 8.76
N VAL A 458 -12.45 -57.43 8.26
CA VAL A 458 -12.51 -56.71 7.00
C VAL A 458 -11.41 -57.25 6.08
N PHE A 459 -11.83 -57.75 4.92
CA PHE A 459 -10.96 -58.09 3.81
C PHE A 459 -11.05 -57.02 2.72
N SER A 460 -9.91 -56.46 2.36
CA SER A 460 -9.85 -55.45 1.31
C SER A 460 -8.64 -55.63 0.40
N ALA A 461 -8.82 -55.25 -0.86
CA ALA A 461 -7.79 -55.21 -1.88
C ALA A 461 -7.47 -53.74 -2.15
N CYS A 462 -6.22 -53.37 -1.94
CA CYS A 462 -5.76 -51.99 -2.06
C CYS A 462 -4.63 -51.86 -3.09
N ASN A 463 -4.65 -50.82 -3.89
CA ASN A 463 -3.55 -50.44 -4.76
C ASN A 463 -2.84 -49.23 -4.15
N LEU A 464 -1.60 -49.40 -3.74
CA LEU A 464 -0.78 -48.33 -3.17
C LEU A 464 0.11 -47.74 -4.27
N THR A 465 -0.06 -46.47 -4.58
CA THR A 465 0.65 -45.80 -5.68
C THR A 465 1.56 -44.70 -5.16
N TRP A 466 2.83 -44.73 -5.53
CA TRP A 466 3.85 -43.78 -5.08
C TRP A 466 4.21 -42.79 -6.19
N TYR A 467 4.41 -41.53 -5.79
CA TYR A 467 4.65 -40.42 -6.70
C TYR A 467 5.86 -39.58 -6.25
N ASN A 468 6.62 -39.11 -7.23
CA ASN A 468 7.52 -37.99 -7.09
C ASN A 468 6.68 -36.73 -7.32
N ILE A 469 6.67 -35.81 -6.35
CA ILE A 469 5.79 -34.65 -6.41
C ILE A 469 6.60 -33.37 -6.23
N THR A 470 6.07 -32.27 -6.75
CA THR A 470 6.53 -30.94 -6.41
C THR A 470 5.43 -30.22 -5.64
N LEU A 471 5.76 -29.76 -4.44
CA LEU A 471 4.85 -29.02 -3.58
C LEU A 471 5.17 -27.53 -3.60
N GLN A 472 4.15 -26.70 -3.58
CA GLN A 472 4.27 -25.29 -3.24
C GLN A 472 3.78 -25.07 -1.82
N GLN A 473 4.57 -24.35 -1.04
CA GLN A 473 4.18 -23.87 0.27
C GLN A 473 3.99 -22.37 0.24
N SER A 474 2.85 -21.91 0.75
CA SER A 474 2.54 -20.50 0.96
C SER A 474 1.62 -20.37 2.16
N ASP A 475 1.96 -19.49 3.10
CA ASP A 475 1.17 -19.22 4.31
C ASP A 475 0.84 -20.48 5.15
N GLY A 476 1.81 -21.41 5.20
CA GLY A 476 1.66 -22.67 5.96
C GLY A 476 0.81 -23.74 5.27
N ILE A 477 0.26 -23.47 4.08
CA ILE A 477 -0.54 -24.42 3.30
C ILE A 477 0.34 -25.00 2.20
N TYR A 478 0.22 -26.31 1.98
CA TYR A 478 0.86 -27.03 0.89
C TYR A 478 -0.13 -27.30 -0.24
N THR A 479 0.28 -27.02 -1.47
CA THR A 479 -0.46 -27.34 -2.70
C THR A 479 0.40 -28.17 -3.63
N LEU A 480 -0.24 -29.08 -4.37
CA LEU A 480 0.41 -29.93 -5.35
C LEU A 480 0.59 -29.16 -6.67
N LEU A 481 1.83 -29.01 -7.14
CA LEU A 481 2.14 -28.38 -8.41
C LEU A 481 2.34 -29.39 -9.54
N ASP A 482 3.07 -30.46 -9.25
CA ASP A 482 3.42 -31.48 -10.24
C ASP A 482 3.44 -32.87 -9.59
N GLU A 483 3.12 -33.88 -10.38
CA GLU A 483 2.99 -35.27 -9.96
C GLU A 483 3.50 -36.20 -11.06
N GLU A 484 4.52 -36.99 -10.74
CA GLU A 484 5.08 -38.01 -11.59
C GLU A 484 5.07 -39.37 -10.87
N LEU A 485 4.72 -40.44 -11.58
CA LEU A 485 4.74 -41.78 -11.01
C LEU A 485 6.18 -42.18 -10.66
N SER A 486 6.42 -42.57 -9.40
CA SER A 486 7.76 -43.01 -8.98
C SER A 486 8.18 -44.29 -9.70
N ASP A 487 9.49 -44.43 -9.93
CA ASP A 487 10.07 -45.65 -10.48
C ASP A 487 9.63 -46.89 -9.68
N PRO A 488 9.18 -47.98 -10.33
CA PRO A 488 8.64 -49.12 -9.60
C PRO A 488 9.64 -49.84 -8.67
N ALA A 489 10.93 -49.84 -9.02
CA ALA A 489 11.96 -50.38 -8.14
C ALA A 489 12.16 -49.48 -6.92
N PHE A 490 12.15 -48.16 -7.11
CA PHE A 490 12.20 -47.22 -5.98
C PHE A 490 10.95 -47.30 -5.08
N ALA A 491 9.75 -47.36 -5.67
CA ALA A 491 8.50 -47.56 -4.92
C ALA A 491 8.56 -48.82 -4.03
N SER A 492 9.23 -49.89 -4.51
CA SER A 492 9.46 -51.11 -3.73
C SER A 492 10.20 -50.92 -2.42
N VAL A 493 11.13 -49.99 -2.38
CA VAL A 493 11.84 -49.60 -1.15
C VAL A 493 10.89 -48.90 -0.18
N LEU A 494 10.03 -48.02 -0.70
CA LEU A 494 9.13 -47.20 0.12
C LEU A 494 7.99 -47.99 0.77
N TRP A 495 7.42 -48.99 0.09
CA TRP A 495 6.36 -49.82 0.70
C TRP A 495 6.89 -51.01 1.51
N SER A 496 8.15 -51.41 1.36
CA SER A 496 8.74 -52.54 2.09
C SER A 496 8.56 -52.48 3.62
N PRO A 497 8.69 -51.33 4.30
CA PRO A 497 8.41 -51.19 5.73
C PRO A 497 7.02 -51.67 6.16
N LEU A 498 6.00 -51.60 5.29
CA LEU A 498 4.65 -52.06 5.61
C LEU A 498 4.56 -53.57 5.81
N LEU A 499 5.46 -54.34 5.16
CA LEU A 499 5.43 -55.80 5.22
C LEU A 499 5.68 -56.36 6.63
N TYR A 500 6.37 -55.61 7.48
CA TYR A 500 6.66 -56.03 8.86
C TYR A 500 5.48 -55.93 9.81
N GLN A 501 4.30 -55.56 9.31
CA GLN A 501 3.07 -55.45 10.09
C GLN A 501 3.10 -54.39 11.19
N TYR A 502 4.07 -53.48 11.20
CA TYR A 502 4.13 -52.43 12.22
C TYR A 502 3.05 -51.36 12.07
N ALA A 503 2.61 -51.10 10.83
CA ALA A 503 1.45 -50.25 10.55
C ALA A 503 0.13 -50.96 10.88
N THR A 504 0.12 -52.30 10.87
CA THR A 504 -1.12 -53.08 10.92
C THR A 504 -1.90 -52.93 12.23
N PRO A 505 -1.27 -52.99 13.43
CA PRO A 505 -1.96 -52.70 14.69
C PRO A 505 -2.53 -51.27 14.74
N HIS A 506 -1.87 -50.29 14.12
CA HIS A 506 -2.39 -48.92 14.06
C HIS A 506 -3.63 -48.84 13.17
N LEU A 507 -3.58 -49.42 11.98
CA LEU A 507 -4.71 -49.52 11.06
C LEU A 507 -5.89 -50.25 11.71
N GLU A 508 -5.61 -51.39 12.35
CA GLU A 508 -6.60 -52.21 13.04
C GLU A 508 -7.29 -51.42 14.15
N ASN A 509 -6.53 -50.83 15.08
CA ASN A 509 -7.11 -50.07 16.20
C ASN A 509 -7.88 -48.83 15.73
N TYR A 510 -7.37 -48.12 14.72
CA TYR A 510 -8.04 -46.94 14.17
C TYR A 510 -9.37 -47.31 13.51
N LEU A 511 -9.36 -48.35 12.67
CA LEU A 511 -10.54 -48.76 11.91
C LEU A 511 -11.56 -49.54 12.73
N GLN A 512 -11.20 -50.14 13.87
CA GLN A 512 -12.15 -50.91 14.70
C GLN A 512 -13.40 -50.10 15.04
N SER A 513 -13.23 -48.89 15.59
CA SER A 513 -14.35 -48.03 15.99
C SER A 513 -15.19 -47.56 14.79
N ILE A 514 -14.53 -47.33 13.66
CA ILE A 514 -15.15 -46.85 12.43
C ILE A 514 -15.94 -47.96 11.77
N ALA A 515 -15.37 -49.16 11.66
CA ALA A 515 -16.04 -50.35 11.17
C ALA A 515 -17.30 -50.67 12.00
N LEU A 516 -17.22 -50.55 13.33
CA LEU A 516 -18.36 -50.81 14.22
C LEU A 516 -19.50 -49.78 14.10
N THR A 517 -19.22 -48.57 13.60
CA THR A 517 -20.20 -47.46 13.57
C THR A 517 -20.67 -47.09 12.16
N GLN A 518 -19.86 -47.35 11.14
CA GLN A 518 -20.13 -46.97 9.76
C GLN A 518 -21.04 -47.98 9.06
N ASN A 519 -22.09 -47.49 8.40
CA ASN A 519 -23.06 -48.33 7.68
C ASN A 519 -22.84 -48.41 6.15
N ASN A 520 -21.88 -47.65 5.64
CA ASN A 520 -21.53 -47.60 4.23
C ASN A 520 -20.10 -48.12 4.00
N SER A 521 -19.97 -49.18 3.19
CA SER A 521 -18.69 -49.79 2.84
C SER A 521 -17.78 -48.86 2.04
N ASP A 522 -18.32 -48.03 1.15
CA ASP A 522 -17.53 -47.06 0.37
C ASP A 522 -16.87 -46.03 1.30
N THR A 523 -17.61 -45.54 2.30
CA THR A 523 -17.05 -44.59 3.27
C THR A 523 -16.01 -45.25 4.15
N LEU A 524 -16.21 -46.51 4.57
CA LEU A 524 -15.21 -47.27 5.32
C LEU A 524 -13.93 -47.48 4.50
N MET A 525 -14.07 -47.83 3.21
CA MET A 525 -12.92 -48.01 2.31
C MET A 525 -12.18 -46.70 2.07
N ARG A 526 -12.87 -45.57 1.88
CA ARG A 526 -12.21 -44.26 1.74
C ARG A 526 -11.41 -43.87 2.98
N ILE A 527 -11.92 -44.16 4.17
CA ILE A 527 -11.17 -43.91 5.42
C ILE A 527 -9.95 -44.84 5.51
N LEU A 528 -10.10 -46.10 5.10
CA LEU A 528 -8.98 -47.04 5.02
C LEU A 528 -7.94 -46.58 3.99
N GLU A 529 -8.34 -46.03 2.84
CA GLU A 529 -7.44 -45.47 1.82
C GLU A 529 -6.58 -44.36 2.44
N ASP A 530 -7.22 -43.37 3.07
CA ASP A 530 -6.54 -42.23 3.70
C ASP A 530 -5.55 -42.70 4.76
N GLU A 531 -5.98 -43.59 5.67
CA GLU A 531 -5.14 -44.06 6.76
C GLU A 531 -4.03 -45.01 6.28
N LEU A 532 -4.30 -45.88 5.30
CA LEU A 532 -3.28 -46.75 4.71
C LEU A 532 -2.19 -45.94 4.01
N ALA A 533 -2.57 -44.92 3.23
CA ALA A 533 -1.63 -44.01 2.58
C ALA A 533 -0.81 -43.26 3.63
N ARG A 534 -1.45 -42.74 4.69
CA ARG A 534 -0.78 -42.03 5.79
C ARG A 534 0.22 -42.93 6.52
N GLN A 535 -0.16 -44.16 6.84
CA GLN A 535 0.72 -45.12 7.51
C GLN A 535 1.85 -45.57 6.59
N ALA A 536 1.59 -45.80 5.30
CA ALA A 536 2.61 -46.09 4.30
C ALA A 536 3.68 -45.01 4.23
N MET A 537 3.26 -43.75 4.08
CA MET A 537 4.18 -42.62 4.06
C MET A 537 4.93 -42.49 5.39
N SER A 538 4.25 -42.67 6.53
CA SER A 538 4.88 -42.57 7.86
C SER A 538 5.96 -43.63 8.09
N MET A 539 5.75 -44.86 7.60
CA MET A 539 6.73 -45.95 7.69
C MET A 539 7.94 -45.74 6.76
N ALA A 540 7.73 -45.06 5.62
CA ALA A 540 8.80 -44.65 4.72
C ALA A 540 9.51 -43.36 5.18
N ALA A 541 8.85 -42.50 5.96
CA ALA A 541 9.28 -41.13 6.21
C ALA A 541 10.66 -41.01 6.85
N SER A 542 11.05 -42.00 7.66
CA SER A 542 12.38 -42.04 8.29
C SER A 542 13.53 -42.26 7.30
N THR A 543 13.24 -42.72 6.08
CA THR A 543 14.23 -42.95 5.01
C THR A 543 14.54 -41.68 4.22
N PHE A 544 13.78 -40.61 4.45
CA PHE A 544 13.97 -39.35 3.75
C PHE A 544 14.91 -38.40 4.50
N GLN A 545 15.51 -37.50 3.73
CA GLN A 545 16.40 -36.44 4.19
C GLN A 545 16.00 -35.09 3.56
N PRO A 546 16.30 -33.96 4.23
CA PRO A 546 16.12 -32.64 3.65
C PRO A 546 16.94 -32.47 2.36
N VAL A 547 16.34 -31.85 1.36
CA VAL A 547 16.99 -31.40 0.13
C VAL A 547 16.61 -29.97 -0.18
N ASP A 548 17.36 -29.35 -1.07
CA ASP A 548 17.17 -27.95 -1.44
C ASP A 548 15.83 -27.70 -2.14
N THR A 549 15.23 -26.55 -1.85
CA THR A 549 14.06 -26.01 -2.55
C THR A 549 14.40 -25.63 -4.00
N LEU A 550 13.39 -25.65 -4.87
CA LEU A 550 13.52 -25.24 -6.27
C LEU A 550 13.43 -23.72 -6.40
N ASP A 551 12.37 -23.12 -5.85
CA ASP A 551 12.17 -21.68 -5.74
C ASP A 551 11.83 -21.29 -4.31
N GLN A 552 12.17 -20.06 -3.93
CA GLN A 552 11.95 -19.58 -2.58
C GLN A 552 11.89 -18.06 -2.50
N ALA A 553 10.99 -17.58 -1.66
CA ALA A 553 10.82 -16.18 -1.35
C ALA A 553 10.43 -16.02 0.13
N ILE A 554 10.81 -14.89 0.69
CA ILE A 554 10.20 -14.40 1.93
C ILE A 554 8.97 -13.60 1.51
N VAL A 555 7.81 -14.03 2.00
CA VAL A 555 6.55 -13.31 1.95
C VAL A 555 6.55 -12.31 3.09
N GLY A 556 6.79 -11.04 2.75
CA GLY A 556 6.61 -9.92 3.64
C GLY A 556 5.28 -9.24 3.39
N SER A 557 4.83 -8.45 4.36
CA SER A 557 3.76 -7.46 4.14
C SER A 557 4.35 -6.07 4.23
N LYS A 558 3.93 -5.20 3.31
CA LYS A 558 4.37 -3.81 3.27
C LYS A 558 3.16 -2.88 3.28
N LEU A 559 3.20 -1.89 4.16
CA LEU A 559 2.20 -0.83 4.20
C LEU A 559 2.58 0.26 3.20
N LEU A 560 1.71 0.53 2.23
CA LEU A 560 1.89 1.56 1.22
C LEU A 560 0.81 2.63 1.34
N GLY A 561 1.18 3.87 1.03
CA GLY A 561 0.25 4.98 0.92
C GLY A 561 -0.50 4.91 -0.42
N ARG A 562 -1.84 4.85 -0.38
CA ARG A 562 -2.72 4.86 -1.55
C ARG A 562 -3.28 6.26 -1.76
N TYR A 563 -2.76 6.95 -2.77
CA TYR A 563 -3.19 8.30 -3.16
C TYR A 563 -4.08 8.24 -4.40
N PRO A 564 -5.36 8.65 -4.33
CA PRO A 564 -6.22 8.59 -5.50
C PRO A 564 -5.73 9.50 -6.63
N LEU A 565 -5.84 9.00 -7.86
CA LEU A 565 -5.26 9.62 -9.05
C LEU A 565 -5.83 11.03 -9.30
N ALA A 566 -7.15 11.20 -9.16
CA ALA A 566 -7.83 12.45 -9.49
C ALA A 566 -7.41 13.63 -8.58
N PRO A 567 -7.42 13.51 -7.24
CA PRO A 567 -6.87 14.54 -6.35
C PRO A 567 -5.41 14.89 -6.66
N VAL A 568 -4.55 13.89 -6.85
CA VAL A 568 -3.11 14.11 -7.11
C VAL A 568 -2.89 14.88 -8.42
N ILE A 569 -3.51 14.46 -9.52
CA ILE A 569 -3.40 15.16 -10.80
C ILE A 569 -3.98 16.58 -10.70
N THR A 570 -5.13 16.74 -10.05
CA THR A 570 -5.77 18.06 -9.88
C THR A 570 -4.83 19.00 -9.10
N MET A 571 -4.22 18.51 -8.03
CA MET A 571 -3.24 19.26 -7.23
C MET A 571 -2.04 19.68 -8.08
N PHE A 572 -1.44 18.76 -8.85
CA PHE A 572 -0.33 19.08 -9.74
C PHE A 572 -0.71 20.11 -10.82
N VAL A 573 -1.89 19.98 -11.44
CA VAL A 573 -2.34 20.91 -12.48
C VAL A 573 -2.59 22.31 -11.89
N LEU A 574 -3.24 22.40 -10.73
CA LEU A 574 -3.50 23.69 -10.07
C LEU A 574 -2.20 24.39 -9.65
N ILE A 575 -1.26 23.66 -9.07
CA ILE A 575 0.00 24.26 -8.63
C ILE A 575 0.89 24.62 -9.81
N ALA A 576 1.02 23.74 -10.81
CA ALA A 576 1.80 24.02 -12.01
C ALA A 576 1.23 25.23 -12.77
N SER A 577 -0.08 25.31 -12.93
CA SER A 577 -0.72 26.48 -13.56
C SER A 577 -0.50 27.75 -12.75
N SER A 578 -0.60 27.70 -11.42
CA SER A 578 -0.30 28.87 -10.57
C SER A 578 1.14 29.36 -10.74
N THR A 579 2.11 28.44 -10.80
CA THR A 579 3.54 28.77 -10.94
C THR A 579 3.84 29.37 -12.31
N ILE A 580 3.26 28.80 -13.37
CA ILE A 580 3.40 29.35 -14.73
C ILE A 580 2.81 30.76 -14.79
N ILE A 581 1.62 30.96 -14.25
CA ILE A 581 0.95 32.27 -14.27
C ILE A 581 1.74 33.30 -13.48
N PHE A 582 2.25 32.96 -12.29
CA PHE A 582 3.10 33.85 -11.51
C PHE A 582 4.41 34.17 -12.24
N SER A 583 4.98 33.20 -12.97
CA SER A 583 6.18 33.40 -13.79
C SER A 583 5.92 34.39 -14.93
N VAL A 584 4.84 34.18 -15.68
CA VAL A 584 4.45 35.06 -16.80
C VAL A 584 4.17 36.46 -16.29
N LEU A 585 3.44 36.59 -15.17
CA LEU A 585 3.15 37.88 -14.54
C LEU A 585 4.43 38.60 -14.13
N ALA A 586 5.34 37.88 -13.47
CA ALA A 586 6.62 38.42 -13.05
C ALA A 586 7.45 38.95 -14.24
N VAL A 587 7.60 38.14 -15.29
CA VAL A 587 8.31 38.52 -16.52
C VAL A 587 7.64 39.74 -17.16
N TRP A 588 6.30 39.76 -17.22
CA TRP A 588 5.55 40.88 -17.77
C TRP A 588 5.76 42.18 -16.99
N ILE A 589 5.72 42.14 -15.65
CA ILE A 589 5.95 43.32 -14.81
C ILE A 589 7.40 43.80 -14.95
N VAL A 590 8.36 42.88 -14.90
CA VAL A 590 9.78 43.22 -15.06
C VAL A 590 10.04 43.87 -16.42
N ALA A 591 9.53 43.27 -17.51
CA ALA A 591 9.67 43.80 -18.86
C ALA A 591 9.00 45.18 -19.03
N SER A 592 7.96 45.45 -18.25
CA SER A 592 7.14 46.66 -18.37
C SER A 592 7.46 47.76 -17.36
N SER A 593 8.45 47.55 -16.49
CA SER A 593 8.82 48.41 -15.34
C SER A 593 9.50 49.76 -15.66
N SER A 594 9.43 50.28 -16.88
CA SER A 594 9.99 51.61 -17.20
C SER A 594 9.10 52.74 -16.65
N SER A 595 9.56 53.51 -15.66
CA SER A 595 8.85 54.67 -15.08
C SER A 595 9.72 55.93 -15.00
N PRO A 596 9.15 57.14 -15.19
CA PRO A 596 9.83 58.41 -14.90
C PRO A 596 10.14 58.57 -13.40
N VAL A 597 11.27 59.23 -13.10
CA VAL A 597 11.72 59.54 -11.73
C VAL A 597 11.22 60.90 -11.28
N VAL A 598 10.85 61.00 -10.02
CA VAL A 598 10.48 62.24 -9.34
C VAL A 598 11.74 63.07 -9.05
N GLN A 599 11.85 64.26 -9.65
CA GLN A 599 12.85 65.26 -9.28
C GLN A 599 12.28 66.16 -8.17
N THR A 600 12.84 66.04 -6.97
CA THR A 600 12.71 67.04 -5.90
C THR A 600 14.03 67.81 -5.74
N THR A 601 14.02 68.96 -5.08
CA THR A 601 15.13 69.94 -5.07
C THR A 601 16.29 69.64 -4.11
N THR A 602 16.31 68.52 -3.38
CA THR A 602 17.31 68.25 -2.32
C THR A 602 18.33 67.16 -2.67
N GLU A 603 19.54 67.53 -3.06
CA GLU A 603 20.67 66.60 -3.33
C GLU A 603 21.06 65.83 -2.06
N GLY A 604 20.95 64.49 -2.06
CA GLY A 604 21.54 63.65 -1.01
C GLY A 604 20.96 62.26 -0.84
N ASP A 605 19.63 62.12 -0.78
CA ASP A 605 18.99 60.86 -0.38
C ASP A 605 18.36 60.05 -1.52
N GLU A 606 18.37 58.73 -1.33
CA GLU A 606 17.87 57.71 -2.26
C GLU A 606 16.34 57.83 -2.46
N ARG A 607 15.91 58.42 -3.59
CA ARG A 607 14.52 58.81 -3.78
C ARG A 607 13.63 57.68 -4.33
N PRO A 608 12.44 57.43 -3.75
CA PRO A 608 11.47 56.48 -4.29
C PRO A 608 10.84 57.00 -5.59
N THR A 609 10.53 56.10 -6.52
CA THR A 609 9.87 56.44 -7.78
C THR A 609 8.37 56.70 -7.58
N MET A 610 7.74 57.49 -8.47
CA MET A 610 6.29 57.73 -8.44
C MET A 610 5.50 56.41 -8.48
N LEU A 611 6.01 55.43 -9.22
CA LEU A 611 5.40 54.11 -9.34
C LEU A 611 5.46 53.32 -8.02
N GLU A 612 6.60 53.32 -7.35
CA GLU A 612 6.76 52.66 -6.04
C GLU A 612 5.85 53.30 -4.98
N LEU A 613 5.73 54.63 -4.96
CA LEU A 613 4.84 55.32 -4.03
C LEU A 613 3.36 55.03 -4.31
N THR A 614 2.95 54.98 -5.59
CA THR A 614 1.59 54.59 -5.96
C THR A 614 1.31 53.14 -5.58
N GLN A 615 2.23 52.22 -5.86
CA GLN A 615 2.10 50.80 -5.50
C GLN A 615 1.99 50.63 -3.98
N LEU A 616 2.85 51.28 -3.20
CA LEU A 616 2.80 51.23 -1.74
C LEU A 616 1.43 51.66 -1.20
N ARG A 617 0.80 52.67 -1.81
CA ARG A 617 -0.55 53.11 -1.43
C ARG A 617 -1.65 52.14 -1.81
N LEU A 618 -1.49 51.43 -2.93
CA LEU A 618 -2.44 50.39 -3.33
C LEU A 618 -2.35 49.15 -2.45
N THR A 619 -1.19 48.87 -1.85
CA THR A 619 -0.97 47.65 -1.05
C THR A 619 -0.98 47.89 0.46
N THR A 620 -0.81 49.13 0.93
CA THR A 620 -0.76 49.45 2.38
C THR A 620 -1.86 50.43 2.80
N PRO A 621 -2.88 49.98 3.57
CA PRO A 621 -3.90 50.89 4.10
C PRO A 621 -3.33 51.91 5.10
N LEU A 622 -2.18 51.60 5.70
CA LEU A 622 -1.45 52.51 6.59
C LEU A 622 -1.01 53.80 5.88
N ALA A 623 -0.64 53.73 4.59
CA ALA A 623 -0.28 54.92 3.82
C ALA A 623 -1.47 55.86 3.60
N LEU A 624 -2.70 55.32 3.58
CA LEU A 624 -3.94 56.10 3.54
C LEU A 624 -4.24 56.74 4.89
N ALA A 625 -4.11 55.97 5.98
CA ALA A 625 -4.29 56.48 7.34
C ALA A 625 -3.30 57.61 7.66
N ALA A 626 -2.01 57.44 7.33
CA ALA A 626 -0.99 58.46 7.52
C ALA A 626 -1.30 59.78 6.79
N GLN A 627 -2.02 59.73 5.66
CA GLN A 627 -2.48 60.92 4.95
C GLN A 627 -3.67 61.60 5.65
N LEU A 628 -4.61 60.82 6.20
CA LEU A 628 -5.80 61.35 6.88
C LEU A 628 -5.46 62.05 8.20
N PHE A 629 -4.40 61.61 8.89
CA PHE A 629 -3.94 62.20 10.15
C PHE A 629 -2.88 63.30 9.96
N ALA A 630 -2.57 63.69 8.72
CA ALA A 630 -1.68 64.81 8.44
C ALA A 630 -2.42 66.16 8.58
N GLU A 631 -2.42 66.69 9.80
CA GLU A 631 -2.52 68.11 10.20
C GLU A 631 -3.77 68.94 9.83
N ASN A 632 -4.94 68.36 9.51
CA ASN A 632 -6.26 68.95 9.86
C ASN A 632 -7.44 67.97 9.63
N PRO A 633 -8.00 67.34 10.70
CA PRO A 633 -8.90 66.19 10.58
C PRO A 633 -10.31 66.38 11.20
N GLU A 634 -11.06 67.42 10.84
CA GLU A 634 -12.42 67.62 11.41
C GLU A 634 -13.51 67.80 10.35
N SER A 635 -13.99 66.69 9.76
CA SER A 635 -15.38 66.53 9.26
C SER A 635 -15.68 65.14 8.64
N SER A 636 -15.29 64.00 9.23
CA SER A 636 -15.75 62.71 8.66
C SER A 636 -15.88 61.55 9.65
N PHE A 637 -16.84 61.63 10.57
CA PHE A 637 -17.42 60.44 11.19
C PHE A 637 -18.95 60.54 11.12
N LYS A 638 -19.55 59.83 10.15
CA LYS A 638 -20.98 59.46 10.15
C LYS A 638 -21.10 57.93 10.05
N PRO A 639 -22.07 57.31 10.74
CA PRO A 639 -22.15 55.86 10.87
C PRO A 639 -22.95 55.24 9.71
N GLY A 640 -22.26 54.90 8.62
CA GLY A 640 -22.86 54.17 7.49
C GLY A 640 -21.88 53.95 6.34
N PHE A 641 -21.40 52.70 6.13
CA PHE A 641 -20.34 52.35 5.18
C PHE A 641 -20.71 52.60 3.70
N VAL A 642 -22.01 52.62 3.37
CA VAL A 642 -22.52 52.87 2.00
C VAL A 642 -22.97 54.31 1.80
N GLU A 643 -23.34 55.02 2.87
CA GLU A 643 -23.78 56.43 2.84
C GLU A 643 -22.59 57.41 2.86
N MET A 644 -21.38 56.95 3.18
CA MET A 644 -20.13 57.73 3.11
C MET A 644 -19.68 58.02 1.65
N PHE A 645 -20.37 57.44 0.65
CA PHE A 645 -20.03 57.55 -0.77
C PHE A 645 -21.23 57.94 -1.67
N GLU A 646 -22.33 58.45 -1.10
CA GLU A 646 -23.32 59.14 -1.93
C GLU A 646 -22.68 60.38 -2.56
N ALA A 647 -22.88 60.50 -3.87
CA ALA A 647 -22.09 61.35 -4.77
C ALA A 647 -22.10 62.83 -4.36
N GLU A 648 -21.04 63.28 -3.72
CA GLU A 648 -20.61 64.66 -3.77
C GLU A 648 -20.00 64.90 -5.16
N GLU A 649 -20.66 65.77 -5.92
CA GLU A 649 -20.45 66.20 -7.32
C GLU A 649 -19.87 65.16 -8.32
N THR A 650 -20.66 64.91 -9.36
CA THR A 650 -20.50 63.89 -10.41
C THR A 650 -19.24 64.00 -11.29
N ASP A 651 -18.32 64.92 -10.99
CA ASP A 651 -17.12 65.22 -11.79
C ASP A 651 -15.79 64.98 -11.04
N ALA A 652 -15.78 64.45 -9.81
CA ALA A 652 -14.54 64.22 -9.06
C ALA A 652 -13.75 62.96 -9.50
N ALA A 653 -12.85 63.10 -10.48
CA ALA A 653 -11.82 62.10 -10.77
C ALA A 653 -10.69 62.09 -9.72
N VAL A 654 -10.16 60.90 -9.39
CA VAL A 654 -9.02 60.77 -8.46
C VAL A 654 -7.69 60.70 -9.21
N GLY A 655 -6.84 61.71 -8.96
CA GLY A 655 -5.45 61.76 -9.41
C GLY A 655 -4.48 61.32 -8.32
N ILE A 656 -3.30 60.86 -8.73
CA ILE A 656 -2.16 60.63 -7.85
C ILE A 656 -0.94 61.37 -8.36
N GLY A 657 -0.22 62.06 -7.47
CA GLY A 657 0.97 62.81 -7.86
C GLY A 657 1.54 63.67 -6.75
N LEU A 658 2.59 64.41 -7.10
CA LEU A 658 3.21 65.38 -6.22
C LEU A 658 2.45 66.70 -6.32
N VAL A 659 2.05 67.22 -5.18
CA VAL A 659 1.40 68.53 -5.07
C VAL A 659 2.25 69.40 -4.18
N GLU A 660 2.60 70.58 -4.67
CA GLU A 660 3.34 71.56 -3.89
C GLU A 660 2.37 72.36 -3.01
N ARG A 661 2.63 72.36 -1.70
CA ARG A 661 1.86 73.13 -0.71
C ARG A 661 2.87 73.76 0.25
N ASP A 662 2.81 75.09 0.37
CA ASP A 662 3.65 75.88 1.26
C ASP A 662 5.16 75.65 1.06
N GLY A 663 5.59 75.56 -0.21
CA GLY A 663 6.99 75.34 -0.60
C GLY A 663 7.52 73.92 -0.34
N LYS A 664 6.65 73.00 0.08
CA LYS A 664 6.98 71.56 0.28
C LYS A 664 6.21 70.71 -0.73
N GLN A 665 6.87 69.70 -1.28
CA GLN A 665 6.24 68.74 -2.19
C GLN A 665 5.66 67.56 -1.39
N TRP A 666 4.36 67.31 -1.56
CA TRP A 666 3.63 66.24 -0.92
C TRP A 666 3.16 65.23 -1.97
N PHE A 667 3.42 63.94 -1.77
CA PHE A 667 2.79 62.90 -2.60
C PHE A 667 1.39 62.65 -2.04
N LYS A 668 0.34 62.99 -2.79
CA LYS A 668 -1.05 62.79 -2.34
C LYS A 668 -1.97 62.29 -3.44
N VAL A 669 -2.97 61.53 -3.01
CA VAL A 669 -4.20 61.31 -3.78
C VAL A 669 -5.01 62.60 -3.72
N HIS A 670 -5.41 63.15 -4.86
CA HIS A 670 -6.07 64.45 -4.98
C HIS A 670 -7.26 64.38 -5.94
N ASN A 671 -8.18 65.33 -5.81
CA ASN A 671 -9.26 65.52 -6.78
C ASN A 671 -8.68 66.18 -8.03
N LEU A 672 -8.62 65.43 -9.12
CA LEU A 672 -7.99 65.83 -10.38
C LEU A 672 -8.71 67.02 -11.02
N HIS A 673 -10.04 67.11 -10.91
CA HIS A 673 -10.80 68.21 -11.52
C HIS A 673 -10.62 69.51 -10.74
N ALA A 674 -10.62 69.44 -9.40
CA ALA A 674 -10.35 70.59 -8.55
C ALA A 674 -8.98 71.23 -8.85
N ASP A 675 -7.97 70.41 -9.14
CA ASP A 675 -6.64 70.91 -9.51
C ASP A 675 -6.61 71.49 -10.94
N MET A 676 -7.34 70.90 -11.90
CA MET A 676 -7.48 71.44 -13.25
C MET A 676 -8.21 72.79 -13.30
N ASP A 677 -9.27 72.95 -12.49
CA ASP A 677 -10.02 74.21 -12.41
C ASP A 677 -9.21 75.31 -11.71
N LYS A 678 -8.35 74.92 -10.75
CA LYS A 678 -7.39 75.82 -10.12
C LYS A 678 -6.33 76.32 -11.11
N GLU A 679 -5.89 75.48 -12.05
CA GLU A 679 -4.97 75.91 -13.11
C GLU A 679 -5.65 76.83 -14.14
N ARG A 680 -6.91 76.55 -14.51
CA ARG A 680 -7.68 77.40 -15.44
C ARG A 680 -8.06 78.77 -14.87
N SER A 681 -8.27 78.87 -13.56
CA SER A 681 -8.66 80.10 -12.87
C SER A 681 -7.49 81.06 -12.58
N VAL A 682 -6.25 80.69 -12.92
CA VAL A 682 -5.12 81.62 -12.90
C VAL A 682 -5.22 82.53 -14.13
N PRO A 683 -5.53 83.83 -13.99
CA PRO A 683 -5.60 84.73 -15.14
C PRO A 683 -4.24 84.75 -15.85
N SER A 684 -4.25 84.53 -17.16
CA SER A 684 -3.04 84.65 -17.98
C SER A 684 -2.55 86.09 -17.90
N SER A 685 -1.53 86.36 -17.08
CA SER A 685 -0.81 87.62 -17.14
C SER A 685 0.00 87.63 -18.43
N THR A 686 -0.62 88.11 -19.50
CA THR A 686 0.07 88.71 -20.65
C THR A 686 0.56 90.09 -20.29
#